data_AF-A0A3L7PXS3-F1
#
_entry.id   AF-A0A3L7PXS3-F1
#
_cell.length_a   1.000
_cell.length_b   1.000
_cell.length_c   1.000
_cell.angle_alpha   90.00
_cell.angle_beta   90.00
_cell.angle_gamma   90.00
#
_symmetry.space_group_name_H-M   'P 1'
#
loop_
_entity.id
_entity.type
_entity.pdbx_description
1 polymer ?
#
loop_
_entity_poly.entity_id
_entity_poly.type
_entity_poly.pdbx_seq_one_letter_code
_entity_poly.pdbx_strand_id
1 'polypeptide(L)'
;MTPRPAATSAAQPAAPGVLVILGASGDLTKRLLMPALLNLVCDGLLPESFAVVGMGRDELSTDDFRARLRIDIAKFCTRPHLDQARWSWLESRIHYLAGDFDDADAFTRLRALVDTVGAEVGAGGNTLLYLAISPDFFALVNRQLDAAGFTRMEGSRRIIVEKPFGRDLDSARALNRSLLAHWPEEEIYRIDHYLGKETVQNLLAFRLANGMFAPLWNARHIDHIQISATETVGVETRGGYYDRTGVVRDMIQNHLLQMMAYVCMEPPAALDPAAVRDAKSTLLASVRQMEKGDVAEACVRGQYGAGKKADGTAAVEYRAEPAVDPQSNTETFAALRLQVDNDRWRGMPVYLRSGKSLWKRGTEIVVQFRPDKGATAGIDLAGGAALGNLLVFHIQPFQGVEIRMPAKRPGPLFVLQRAGMRFDYADAFDAARGTGYEVLLYSALNGDPTLFSRTDFVETAWEIVQPVLDAWAATPATDFPNYAAGTWGPRAASDLLTRGGRHWHEILNRDVLARTAFFAEAPALVLNNLLPAFRPMAAEAGESIVAAGAHDDEMYFVCRGELEAIGADGSRLGVLREGEFFGEMAVLFDQPRAATVRAITPCDLLVLDGDEFRRIVNDFPAVAAEFRRIAEERRGVNGE
;
A
#
# COMPACT_ATOMS: atom_id res chain seq x y z
N MET A 1 41.38 -10.91 12.56
CA MET A 1 40.17 -10.14 12.91
C MET A 1 39.76 -10.56 14.31
N THR A 2 39.96 -9.69 15.29
CA THR A 2 39.36 -9.86 16.62
C THR A 2 37.84 -9.82 16.46
N PRO A 3 37.09 -10.79 16.99
CA PRO A 3 35.64 -10.76 16.94
C PRO A 3 35.16 -9.51 17.70
N ARG A 4 34.35 -8.69 17.02
CA ARG A 4 33.66 -7.56 17.65
C ARG A 4 32.82 -8.14 18.80
N PRO A 5 32.89 -7.59 20.02
CA PRO A 5 32.08 -8.11 21.12
C PRO A 5 30.62 -8.12 20.70
N ALA A 6 29.92 -9.22 21.01
CA ALA A 6 28.49 -9.34 20.75
C ALA A 6 27.79 -8.12 21.38
N ALA A 7 27.22 -7.25 20.55
CA ALA A 7 26.43 -6.14 21.02
C ALA A 7 25.26 -6.74 21.81
N THR A 8 25.16 -6.44 23.10
CA THR A 8 23.98 -6.72 23.91
C THR A 8 22.80 -6.03 23.23
N SER A 9 21.90 -6.80 22.62
CA SER A 9 20.85 -6.35 21.69
C SER A 9 19.65 -5.67 22.36
N ALA A 10 19.82 -5.09 23.54
CA ALA A 10 18.77 -4.30 24.17
C ALA A 10 18.74 -2.93 23.50
N ALA A 11 17.61 -2.59 22.88
CA ALA A 11 17.39 -1.26 22.31
C ALA A 11 17.59 -0.22 23.42
N GLN A 12 18.42 0.79 23.15
CA GLN A 12 18.70 1.85 24.11
C GLN A 12 17.55 2.86 24.10
N PRO A 13 17.27 3.51 25.24
CA PRO A 13 16.40 4.69 25.24
C PRO A 13 16.88 5.72 24.21
N ALA A 14 15.94 6.42 23.60
CA ALA A 14 16.24 7.50 22.66
C ALA A 14 17.06 8.60 23.35
N ALA A 15 17.66 9.49 22.54
CA ALA A 15 18.34 10.66 23.09
C ALA A 15 17.40 11.54 23.93
N PRO A 16 17.91 12.21 24.99
CA PRO A 16 17.18 13.23 25.75
C PRO A 16 16.60 14.29 24.82
N GLY A 17 15.45 14.87 25.16
CA GLY A 17 14.88 15.96 24.36
C GLY A 17 13.46 16.38 24.72
N VAL A 18 13.11 17.58 24.28
CA VAL A 18 11.73 18.09 24.32
C VAL A 18 11.10 17.92 22.94
N LEU A 19 9.99 17.18 22.87
CA LEU A 19 9.14 17.09 21.68
C LEU A 19 8.11 18.22 21.71
N VAL A 20 8.20 19.15 20.79
CA VAL A 20 7.24 20.23 20.62
C VAL A 20 6.25 19.84 19.53
N ILE A 21 4.95 19.80 19.83
CA ILE A 21 3.91 19.48 18.84
C ILE A 21 3.11 20.74 18.55
N LEU A 22 3.31 21.31 17.36
CA LEU A 22 2.49 22.42 16.86
C LEU A 22 1.22 21.85 16.25
N GLY A 23 0.05 22.34 16.64
CA GLY A 23 -1.24 21.71 16.32
C GLY A 23 -1.59 20.56 17.27
N ALA A 24 -1.16 20.64 18.53
CA ALA A 24 -1.27 19.53 19.49
C ALA A 24 -2.69 19.06 19.78
N SER A 25 -3.72 19.91 19.62
CA SER A 25 -5.12 19.52 19.81
C SER A 25 -5.75 18.83 18.58
N GLY A 26 -5.00 18.69 17.50
CA GLY A 26 -5.46 18.08 16.25
C GLY A 26 -5.69 16.56 16.31
N ASP A 27 -6.34 16.04 15.26
CA ASP A 27 -6.71 14.62 15.16
C ASP A 27 -5.48 13.69 15.03
N LEU A 28 -4.42 14.13 14.35
CA LEU A 28 -3.16 13.38 14.22
C LEU A 28 -2.54 13.08 15.59
N THR A 29 -2.50 14.07 16.48
CA THR A 29 -1.87 13.94 17.80
C THR A 29 -2.55 12.87 18.64
N LYS A 30 -3.88 12.93 18.76
CA LYS A 30 -4.62 12.01 19.62
C LYS A 30 -4.72 10.59 19.05
N ARG A 31 -4.73 10.43 17.71
CA ARG A 31 -4.91 9.12 17.06
C ARG A 31 -3.61 8.39 16.77
N LEU A 32 -2.51 9.11 16.54
CA LEU A 32 -1.24 8.53 16.06
C LEU A 32 -0.07 8.88 16.97
N LEU A 33 0.18 10.17 17.24
CA LEU A 33 1.39 10.57 17.99
C LEU A 33 1.36 10.14 19.46
N MET A 34 0.26 10.38 20.16
CA MET A 34 0.15 10.01 21.59
C MET A 34 0.16 8.49 21.80
N PRO A 35 -0.57 7.67 21.02
CA PRO A 35 -0.40 6.22 21.06
C PRO A 35 1.03 5.77 20.75
N ALA A 36 1.69 6.39 19.78
CA ALA A 36 3.08 6.06 19.44
C ALA A 36 4.06 6.37 20.58
N LEU A 37 3.92 7.53 21.22
CA LEU A 37 4.73 7.89 22.38
C LEU A 37 4.48 6.93 23.56
N LEU A 38 3.22 6.57 23.84
CA LEU A 38 2.90 5.59 24.87
C LEU A 38 3.55 4.23 24.58
N ASN A 39 3.55 3.79 23.32
CA ASN A 39 4.24 2.55 22.93
C ASN A 39 5.74 2.62 23.22
N LEU A 40 6.40 3.73 22.87
CA LEU A 40 7.82 3.93 23.18
C LEU A 40 8.10 3.93 24.69
N VAL A 41 7.22 4.53 25.51
CA VAL A 41 7.35 4.51 26.98
C VAL A 41 7.19 3.09 27.54
N CYS A 42 6.20 2.35 27.07
CA CYS A 42 5.97 0.97 27.49
C CYS A 42 7.13 0.04 27.12
N ASP A 43 7.78 0.29 25.98
CA ASP A 43 8.97 -0.46 25.52
C ASP A 43 10.28 0.03 26.16
N GLY A 44 10.23 1.04 27.03
CA GLY A 44 11.42 1.61 27.68
C GLY A 44 12.35 2.35 26.71
N LEU A 45 11.82 2.84 25.60
CA LEU A 45 12.55 3.50 24.51
C LEU A 45 12.58 5.03 24.63
N LEU A 46 11.88 5.63 25.60
CA LEU A 46 12.04 7.04 25.94
C LEU A 46 12.87 7.20 27.23
N PRO A 47 13.81 8.17 27.27
CA PRO A 47 14.60 8.43 28.46
C PRO A 47 13.79 9.18 29.53
N GLU A 48 14.26 9.19 30.77
CA GLU A 48 13.68 10.01 31.85
C GLU A 48 13.74 11.51 31.54
N SER A 49 14.75 11.92 30.78
CA SER A 49 14.99 13.29 30.31
C SER A 49 14.21 13.67 29.04
N PHE A 50 12.95 13.23 28.98
CA PHE A 50 12.03 13.49 27.89
C PHE A 50 10.79 14.26 28.36
N ALA A 51 10.34 15.22 27.55
CA ALA A 51 9.09 15.94 27.79
C ALA A 51 8.37 16.28 26.47
N VAL A 52 7.07 16.58 26.58
CA VAL A 52 6.24 17.00 25.44
C VAL A 52 5.67 18.39 25.71
N VAL A 53 5.80 19.31 24.77
CA VAL A 53 5.18 20.63 24.81
C VAL A 53 4.23 20.76 23.61
N GLY A 54 2.94 20.81 23.86
CA GLY A 54 1.93 21.05 22.84
C GLY A 54 1.62 22.54 22.68
N MET A 55 1.38 22.98 21.44
CA MET A 55 0.79 24.29 21.15
C MET A 55 -0.42 24.13 20.23
N GLY A 56 -1.50 24.86 20.51
CA GLY A 56 -2.67 24.91 19.64
C GLY A 56 -3.55 26.12 19.93
N ARG A 57 -4.59 26.30 19.12
CA ARG A 57 -5.52 27.44 19.22
C ARG A 57 -6.54 27.31 20.35
N ASP A 58 -6.79 26.09 20.83
CA ASP A 58 -7.77 25.85 21.88
C ASP A 58 -7.28 26.47 23.20
N GLU A 59 -8.14 27.26 23.84
CA GLU A 59 -7.84 27.90 25.13
C GLU A 59 -7.91 26.87 26.27
N LEU A 60 -6.88 26.03 26.36
CA LEU A 60 -6.76 24.98 27.38
C LEU A 60 -5.60 25.27 28.33
N SER A 61 -5.77 24.94 29.61
CA SER A 61 -4.63 24.80 30.52
C SER A 61 -3.89 23.47 30.23
N THR A 62 -2.69 23.32 30.81
CA THR A 62 -1.97 22.02 30.75
C THR A 62 -2.79 20.89 31.37
N ASP A 63 -3.50 21.15 32.47
CA ASP A 63 -4.31 20.13 33.14
C ASP A 63 -5.56 19.75 32.32
N ASP A 64 -6.20 20.73 31.67
CA ASP A 64 -7.33 20.46 30.77
C ASP A 64 -6.87 19.64 29.55
N PHE A 65 -5.72 19.99 28.97
CA PHE A 65 -5.15 19.26 27.85
C PHE A 65 -4.80 17.81 28.23
N ARG A 66 -4.17 17.59 29.40
CA ARG A 66 -3.89 16.25 29.94
C ARG A 66 -5.17 15.46 30.18
N ALA A 67 -6.20 16.07 30.77
CA ALA A 67 -7.50 15.44 30.98
C ALA A 67 -8.14 15.01 29.66
N ARG A 68 -8.03 15.85 28.62
CA ARG A 68 -8.50 15.50 27.28
C ARG A 68 -7.75 14.31 26.69
N LEU A 69 -6.42 14.33 26.75
CA LEU A 69 -5.60 13.24 26.24
C LEU A 69 -5.85 11.92 26.97
N ARG A 70 -6.14 11.95 28.29
CA ARG A 70 -6.52 10.75 29.05
C ARG A 70 -7.78 10.08 28.48
N ILE A 71 -8.75 10.86 28.03
CA ILE A 71 -9.98 10.33 27.40
C ILE A 71 -9.65 9.76 26.02
N ASP A 72 -8.83 10.46 25.25
CA ASP A 72 -8.53 10.08 23.87
C ASP A 72 -7.62 8.84 23.80
N ILE A 73 -6.60 8.73 24.67
CA ILE A 73 -5.69 7.57 24.70
C ILE A 73 -6.42 6.28 25.04
N ALA A 74 -7.46 6.33 25.88
CA ALA A 74 -8.29 5.16 26.19
C ALA A 74 -9.03 4.62 24.95
N LYS A 75 -9.26 5.45 23.93
CA LYS A 75 -9.94 5.08 22.67
C LYS A 75 -8.97 4.64 21.58
N PHE A 76 -7.79 5.24 21.53
CA PHE A 76 -6.82 5.06 20.45
C PHE A 76 -5.57 4.25 20.86
N CYS A 77 -5.54 3.72 22.09
CA CYS A 77 -4.49 2.80 22.51
C CYS A 77 -4.41 1.62 21.54
N THR A 78 -3.21 1.35 21.03
CA THR A 78 -2.97 0.24 20.10
C THR A 78 -2.54 -1.04 20.81
N ARG A 79 -2.34 -0.99 22.12
CA ARG A 79 -2.03 -2.17 22.95
C ARG A 79 -3.33 -2.80 23.46
N PRO A 80 -3.34 -4.12 23.74
CA PRO A 80 -4.52 -4.80 24.26
C PRO A 80 -5.10 -4.14 25.53
N HIS A 81 -4.23 -3.60 26.37
CA HIS A 81 -4.58 -2.90 27.59
C HIS A 81 -3.75 -1.61 27.74
N LEU A 82 -4.38 -0.56 28.30
CA LEU A 82 -3.69 0.67 28.67
C LEU A 82 -2.88 0.42 29.95
N ASP A 83 -1.55 0.54 29.87
CA ASP A 83 -0.69 0.55 31.05
C ASP A 83 -0.83 1.90 31.77
N GLN A 84 -1.56 1.89 32.88
CA GLN A 84 -1.87 3.11 33.63
C GLN A 84 -0.63 3.76 34.25
N ALA A 85 0.38 2.99 34.64
CA ALA A 85 1.60 3.54 35.23
C ALA A 85 2.45 4.24 34.16
N ARG A 86 2.60 3.61 32.99
CA ARG A 86 3.31 4.19 31.84
C ARG A 86 2.60 5.41 31.28
N TRP A 87 1.28 5.37 31.20
CA TRP A 87 0.49 6.55 30.82
C TRP A 87 0.65 7.69 31.83
N SER A 88 0.55 7.43 33.13
CA SER A 88 0.68 8.47 34.16
C SER A 88 2.06 9.13 34.14
N TRP A 89 3.11 8.33 33.87
CA TRP A 89 4.46 8.85 33.65
C TRP A 89 4.51 9.81 32.46
N LEU A 90 3.95 9.41 31.30
CA LEU A 90 3.95 10.24 30.10
C LEU A 90 3.15 11.52 30.31
N GLU A 91 1.94 11.39 30.85
CA GLU A 91 1.03 12.51 31.10
C GLU A 91 1.66 13.59 31.99
N SER A 92 2.39 13.20 33.03
CA SER A 92 3.08 14.15 33.93
C SER A 92 4.13 15.01 33.24
N ARG A 93 4.59 14.61 32.04
CA ARG A 93 5.61 15.28 31.21
C ARG A 93 5.02 16.03 30.01
N ILE A 94 3.69 16.08 29.90
CA ILE A 94 3.00 16.82 28.84
C ILE A 94 2.67 18.23 29.34
N HIS A 95 3.06 19.24 28.59
CA HIS A 95 2.74 20.65 28.83
C HIS A 95 1.97 21.21 27.64
N TYR A 96 1.19 22.26 27.84
CA TYR A 96 0.40 22.89 26.79
C TYR A 96 0.47 24.42 26.87
N LEU A 97 0.54 25.06 25.69
CA LEU A 97 0.44 26.49 25.51
C LEU A 97 -0.63 26.82 24.45
N ALA A 98 -1.62 27.62 24.82
CA ALA A 98 -2.57 28.18 23.86
C ALA A 98 -1.92 29.33 23.07
N GLY A 99 -2.11 29.35 21.76
CA GLY A 99 -1.68 30.44 20.89
C GLY A 99 -1.95 30.19 19.41
N ASP A 100 -2.09 31.26 18.63
CA ASP A 100 -2.24 31.20 17.19
C ASP A 100 -0.86 31.22 16.49
N PHE A 101 -0.82 30.75 15.25
CA PHE A 101 0.40 30.66 14.44
C PHE A 101 0.87 32.00 13.89
N ASP A 102 0.00 33.01 13.84
CA ASP A 102 0.34 34.38 13.44
C ASP A 102 0.75 35.28 14.63
N ASP A 103 0.58 34.82 15.86
CA ASP A 103 1.00 35.53 17.09
C ASP A 103 2.49 35.30 17.39
N ALA A 104 3.34 36.30 17.11
CA ALA A 104 4.78 36.23 17.42
C ALA A 104 5.07 36.15 18.93
N ASP A 105 4.24 36.75 19.78
CA ASP A 105 4.41 36.67 21.23
C ASP A 105 4.12 35.24 21.72
N ALA A 106 3.20 34.52 21.09
CA ALA A 106 2.96 33.10 21.39
C ALA A 106 4.20 32.23 21.16
N PHE A 107 4.94 32.45 20.07
CA PHE A 107 6.17 31.70 19.82
C PHE A 107 7.30 32.08 20.79
N THR A 108 7.35 33.33 21.25
CA THR A 108 8.27 33.76 22.31
C THR A 108 7.94 33.05 23.63
N ARG A 109 6.65 32.98 24.00
CA ARG A 109 6.19 32.21 25.17
C ARG A 109 6.47 30.72 25.02
N LEU A 110 6.26 30.16 23.82
CA LEU A 110 6.56 28.76 23.51
C LEU A 110 8.03 28.46 23.75
N ARG A 111 8.92 29.33 23.25
CA ARG A 111 10.36 29.16 23.42
C ARG A 111 10.75 29.15 24.90
N ALA A 112 10.23 30.11 25.68
CA ALA A 112 10.49 30.18 27.12
C ALA A 112 10.00 28.93 27.87
N LEU A 113 8.83 28.39 27.49
CA LEU A 113 8.29 27.16 28.06
C LEU A 113 9.17 25.95 27.73
N VAL A 114 9.62 25.82 26.48
CA VAL A 114 10.53 24.73 26.05
C VAL A 114 11.86 24.78 26.81
N ASP A 115 12.44 25.97 26.99
CA ASP A 115 13.69 26.13 27.75
C ASP A 115 13.50 25.75 29.23
N THR A 116 12.38 26.14 29.84
CA THR A 116 12.06 25.79 31.24
C THR A 116 11.86 24.29 31.41
N VAL A 117 10.98 23.68 30.61
CA VAL A 117 10.69 22.24 30.66
C VAL A 117 11.95 21.43 30.35
N GLY A 118 12.73 21.86 29.35
CA GLY A 118 13.98 21.22 28.97
C GLY A 118 15.02 21.24 30.09
N ALA A 119 15.11 22.32 30.86
CA ALA A 119 15.97 22.40 32.04
C ALA A 119 15.48 21.50 33.18
N GLU A 120 14.17 21.43 33.43
CA GLU A 120 13.57 20.60 34.49
C GLU A 120 13.84 19.10 34.28
N VAL A 121 13.70 18.61 33.05
CA VAL A 121 13.91 17.18 32.74
C VAL A 121 15.36 16.86 32.38
N GLY A 122 16.23 17.86 32.21
CA GLY A 122 17.62 17.65 31.77
C GLY A 122 17.72 17.19 30.32
N ALA A 123 16.94 17.80 29.41
CA ALA A 123 16.89 17.46 27.99
C ALA A 123 18.18 17.79 27.21
N GLY A 124 19.15 18.49 27.83
CA GLY A 124 20.43 18.83 27.20
C GLY A 124 20.32 19.79 26.02
N GLY A 125 19.27 20.62 25.97
CA GLY A 125 18.99 21.56 24.87
C GLY A 125 18.35 20.92 23.63
N ASN A 126 18.26 19.59 23.59
CA ASN A 126 17.72 18.87 22.43
C ASN A 126 16.22 19.14 22.26
N THR A 127 15.82 19.55 21.06
CA THR A 127 14.43 19.90 20.74
C THR A 127 14.03 19.30 19.40
N LEU A 128 12.88 18.61 19.38
CA LEU A 128 12.27 18.05 18.19
C LEU A 128 10.93 18.76 17.93
N LEU A 129 10.85 19.51 16.84
CA LEU A 129 9.68 20.30 16.47
C LEU A 129 8.81 19.52 15.48
N TYR A 130 7.60 19.15 15.86
CA TYR A 130 6.65 18.43 15.02
C TYR A 130 5.56 19.37 14.50
N LEU A 131 5.50 19.54 13.18
CA LEU A 131 4.46 20.33 12.51
C LEU A 131 3.21 19.48 12.23
N ALA A 132 2.37 19.28 13.24
CA ALA A 132 1.07 18.58 13.10
C ALA A 132 -0.04 19.56 12.68
N ILE A 133 0.22 20.35 11.64
CA ILE A 133 -0.61 21.47 11.19
C ILE A 133 -0.96 21.36 9.69
N SER A 134 -1.91 22.17 9.23
CA SER A 134 -2.20 22.27 7.79
C SER A 134 -0.97 22.77 7.02
N PRO A 135 -0.69 22.25 5.81
CA PRO A 135 0.43 22.69 4.97
C PRO A 135 0.44 24.20 4.68
N ASP A 136 -0.73 24.82 4.63
CA ASP A 136 -0.88 26.27 4.41
C ASP A 136 -0.16 27.11 5.47
N PHE A 137 0.03 26.56 6.67
CA PHE A 137 0.72 27.23 7.77
C PHE A 137 2.22 26.91 7.85
N PHE A 138 2.75 25.97 7.07
CA PHE A 138 4.16 25.56 7.18
C PHE A 138 5.12 26.74 7.00
N ALA A 139 4.93 27.56 5.95
CA ALA A 139 5.80 28.70 5.69
C ALA A 139 5.69 29.79 6.77
N LEU A 140 4.49 30.03 7.30
CA LEU A 140 4.27 31.00 8.39
C LEU A 140 4.97 30.54 9.67
N VAL A 141 4.66 29.32 10.10
CA VAL A 141 5.21 28.74 11.32
C VAL A 141 6.72 28.61 11.23
N ASN A 142 7.27 28.27 10.06
CA ASN A 142 8.72 28.20 9.90
C ASN A 142 9.41 29.55 10.17
N ARG A 143 8.84 30.66 9.70
CA ARG A 143 9.35 32.01 9.98
C ARG A 143 9.21 32.36 11.47
N GLN A 144 8.11 31.99 12.10
CA GLN A 144 7.88 32.26 13.53
C GLN A 144 8.87 31.48 14.41
N LEU A 145 9.15 30.22 14.06
CA LEU A 145 10.15 29.40 14.74
C LEU A 145 11.55 30.01 14.65
N ASP A 146 11.95 30.50 13.47
CA ASP A 146 13.22 31.21 13.29
C ASP A 146 13.27 32.52 14.08
N ALA A 147 12.20 33.33 14.03
CA ALA A 147 12.10 34.60 14.73
C ALA A 147 12.16 34.43 16.26
N ALA A 148 11.55 33.37 16.79
CA ALA A 148 11.64 32.99 18.21
C ALA A 148 12.95 32.28 18.58
N GLY A 149 13.86 32.10 17.61
CA GLY A 149 15.22 31.61 17.83
C GLY A 149 15.35 30.09 17.96
N PHE A 150 14.34 29.29 17.60
CA PHE A 150 14.43 27.82 17.63
C PHE A 150 15.54 27.28 16.72
N THR A 151 15.77 27.94 15.59
CA THR A 151 16.85 27.63 14.62
C THR A 151 18.25 27.93 15.15
N ARG A 152 18.35 28.64 16.28
CA ARG A 152 19.61 29.07 16.92
C ARG A 152 19.82 28.42 18.29
N MET A 153 19.02 27.40 18.62
CA MET A 153 19.15 26.64 19.85
C MET A 153 20.49 25.91 19.90
N GLU A 154 21.07 25.87 21.10
CA GLU A 154 22.17 24.97 21.44
C GLU A 154 21.63 23.55 21.64
N GLY A 155 22.44 22.54 21.33
CA GLY A 155 22.00 21.14 21.29
C GLY A 155 21.39 20.74 19.94
N SER A 156 20.85 19.53 19.87
CA SER A 156 20.23 19.01 18.63
C SER A 156 18.86 19.65 18.43
N ARG A 157 18.65 20.29 17.28
CA ARG A 157 17.36 20.85 16.86
C ARG A 157 16.94 20.21 15.54
N ARG A 158 15.71 19.73 15.46
CA ARG A 158 15.19 19.03 14.28
C ARG A 158 13.74 19.40 14.06
N ILE A 159 13.31 19.46 12.81
CA ILE A 159 11.95 19.77 12.43
C ILE A 159 11.34 18.61 11.63
N ILE A 160 10.22 18.09 12.12
CA ILE A 160 9.40 17.09 11.45
C ILE A 160 8.29 17.80 10.70
N VAL A 161 8.15 17.47 9.41
CA VAL A 161 7.12 18.02 8.53
C VAL A 161 6.26 16.89 7.98
N GLU A 162 4.95 17.05 8.09
CA GLU A 162 3.96 16.11 7.56
C GLU A 162 3.65 16.34 6.08
N LYS A 163 3.16 15.28 5.43
CA LYS A 163 2.62 15.39 4.07
C LYS A 163 1.31 16.20 4.07
N PRO A 164 0.92 16.84 2.95
CA PRO A 164 1.58 16.86 1.62
C PRO A 164 2.78 17.82 1.50
N PHE A 165 3.82 17.37 0.78
CA PHE A 165 4.99 18.18 0.44
C PHE A 165 4.78 18.91 -0.89
N GLY A 166 3.89 19.90 -0.87
CA GLY A 166 3.40 20.55 -2.08
C GLY A 166 2.25 19.78 -2.75
N ARG A 167 1.70 20.35 -3.81
CA ARG A 167 0.59 19.80 -4.62
C ARG A 167 0.97 19.59 -6.10
N ASP A 168 2.14 20.09 -6.46
CA ASP A 168 2.76 20.06 -7.77
C ASP A 168 4.27 20.31 -7.54
N LEU A 169 5.07 20.13 -8.60
CA LEU A 169 6.53 20.31 -8.51
C LEU A 169 6.93 21.71 -8.04
N ASP A 170 6.24 22.76 -8.50
CA ASP A 170 6.59 24.14 -8.18
C ASP A 170 6.32 24.50 -6.72
N SER A 171 5.17 24.10 -6.20
CA SER A 171 4.81 24.28 -4.78
C SER A 171 5.67 23.41 -3.86
N ALA A 172 6.09 22.23 -4.29
CA ALA A 172 7.04 21.40 -3.55
C ALA A 172 8.41 22.09 -3.44
N ARG A 173 8.94 22.59 -4.55
CA ARG A 173 10.17 23.39 -4.59
C ARG A 173 10.05 24.67 -3.75
N ALA A 174 8.89 25.32 -3.76
CA ALA A 174 8.64 26.51 -2.94
C ALA A 174 8.66 26.19 -1.44
N LEU A 175 8.01 25.09 -1.03
CA LEU A 175 8.04 24.62 0.36
C LEU A 175 9.47 24.25 0.79
N ASN A 176 10.22 23.53 -0.06
CA ASN A 176 11.61 23.17 0.23
C ASN A 176 12.50 24.41 0.39
N ARG A 177 12.40 25.39 -0.51
CA ARG A 177 13.11 26.68 -0.34
C ARG A 177 12.74 27.38 0.96
N SER A 178 11.47 27.35 1.35
CA SER A 178 11.02 27.96 2.60
C SER A 178 11.63 27.27 3.83
N LEU A 179 11.77 25.95 3.83
CA LEU A 179 12.39 25.20 4.93
C LEU A 179 13.90 25.42 4.98
N LEU A 180 14.58 25.25 3.84
CA LEU A 180 16.03 25.38 3.70
C LEU A 180 16.57 26.79 3.94
N ALA A 181 15.71 27.81 3.91
CA ALA A 181 16.08 29.17 4.30
C ALA A 181 16.48 29.29 5.79
N HIS A 182 16.01 28.36 6.63
CA HIS A 182 16.15 28.44 8.09
C HIS A 182 16.76 27.18 8.71
N TRP A 183 16.64 26.02 8.05
CA TRP A 183 17.13 24.74 8.53
C TRP A 183 18.09 24.11 7.53
N PRO A 184 19.23 23.55 7.97
CA PRO A 184 20.02 22.66 7.11
C PRO A 184 19.25 21.35 6.84
N GLU A 185 19.55 20.70 5.72
CA GLU A 185 18.78 19.51 5.27
C GLU A 185 18.88 18.35 6.27
N GLU A 186 19.98 18.18 7.00
CA GLU A 186 20.11 17.17 8.06
C GLU A 186 19.19 17.38 9.27
N GLU A 187 18.65 18.59 9.46
CA GLU A 187 17.72 18.91 10.54
C GLU A 187 16.25 18.78 10.10
N ILE A 188 15.97 18.50 8.82
CA ILE A 188 14.61 18.40 8.26
C ILE A 188 14.18 16.94 8.09
N TYR A 189 13.08 16.57 8.73
CA TYR A 189 12.54 15.22 8.81
C TYR A 189 11.16 15.17 8.13
N ARG A 190 11.13 14.93 6.82
CA ARG A 190 9.89 14.82 6.03
C ARG A 190 9.30 13.42 6.18
N ILE A 191 8.14 13.33 6.84
CA ILE A 191 7.47 12.06 7.13
C ILE A 191 6.84 11.44 5.88
N ASP A 192 7.14 10.16 5.71
CA ASP A 192 6.30 9.21 5.01
C ASP A 192 6.05 8.01 5.96
N HIS A 193 4.85 7.90 6.49
CA HIS A 193 4.52 6.89 7.50
C HIS A 193 4.64 5.43 6.99
N TYR A 194 4.68 5.19 5.67
CA TYR A 194 4.96 3.84 5.15
C TYR A 194 6.39 3.41 5.46
N LEU A 195 7.33 4.34 5.56
CA LEU A 195 8.73 4.03 5.92
C LEU A 195 8.89 3.58 7.37
N GLY A 196 7.95 3.96 8.23
CA GLY A 196 7.88 3.48 9.62
C GLY A 196 7.36 2.04 9.75
N LYS A 197 6.82 1.42 8.68
CA LYS A 197 6.29 0.06 8.73
C LYS A 197 7.42 -0.96 8.74
N GLU A 198 7.36 -1.91 9.67
CA GLU A 198 8.36 -2.98 9.84
C GLU A 198 8.62 -3.76 8.54
N THR A 199 7.56 -4.10 7.81
CA THR A 199 7.64 -4.84 6.55
C THR A 199 8.29 -4.05 5.42
N VAL A 200 8.17 -2.72 5.40
CA VAL A 200 8.87 -1.86 4.44
C VAL A 200 10.35 -1.78 4.79
N GLN A 201 10.70 -1.65 6.08
CA GLN A 201 12.09 -1.67 6.52
C GLN A 201 12.77 -3.02 6.22
N ASN A 202 12.02 -4.12 6.36
CA ASN A 202 12.51 -5.46 6.05
C ASN A 202 12.85 -5.66 4.56
N LEU A 203 12.37 -4.82 3.64
CA LEU A 203 12.81 -4.88 2.24
C LEU A 203 14.32 -4.71 2.12
N LEU A 204 14.93 -3.82 2.92
CA LEU A 204 16.39 -3.66 2.95
C LEU A 204 17.06 -4.91 3.50
N ALA A 205 16.64 -5.37 4.68
CA ALA A 205 17.22 -6.54 5.32
C ALA A 205 17.13 -7.76 4.39
N PHE A 206 15.96 -7.97 3.77
CA PHE A 206 15.72 -9.06 2.85
C PHE A 206 16.66 -9.02 1.65
N ARG A 207 16.76 -7.87 0.97
CA ARG A 207 17.59 -7.73 -0.24
C ARG A 207 19.09 -7.82 0.04
N LEU A 208 19.53 -7.29 1.18
CA LEU A 208 20.97 -7.13 1.48
C LEU A 208 21.55 -8.29 2.28
N ALA A 209 20.76 -8.98 3.09
CA ALA A 209 21.25 -10.08 3.93
C ALA A 209 21.10 -11.47 3.28
N ASN A 210 20.22 -11.63 2.29
CA ASN A 210 19.96 -12.94 1.67
C ASN A 210 20.78 -13.12 0.38
N GLY A 211 21.96 -13.74 0.51
CA GLY A 211 22.86 -14.02 -0.61
C GLY A 211 22.25 -14.85 -1.74
N MET A 212 21.19 -15.63 -1.48
CA MET A 212 20.48 -16.39 -2.52
C MET A 212 19.66 -15.50 -3.48
N PHE A 213 19.15 -14.35 -3.02
CA PHE A 213 18.32 -13.48 -3.85
C PHE A 213 19.14 -12.40 -4.57
N ALA A 214 20.29 -12.00 -4.01
CA ALA A 214 21.11 -10.92 -4.57
C ALA A 214 21.48 -11.12 -6.06
N PRO A 215 21.89 -12.31 -6.55
CA PRO A 215 22.18 -12.54 -7.97
C PRO A 215 20.95 -12.48 -8.88
N LEU A 216 19.77 -12.78 -8.34
CA LEU A 216 18.51 -12.82 -9.07
C LEU A 216 17.85 -11.43 -9.16
N TRP A 217 18.36 -10.43 -8.43
CA TRP A 217 17.70 -9.14 -8.27
C TRP A 217 17.97 -8.15 -9.42
N ASN A 218 17.62 -8.52 -10.65
CA ASN A 218 17.84 -7.70 -11.86
C ASN A 218 16.91 -8.13 -13.00
N ALA A 219 16.82 -7.30 -14.05
CA ALA A 219 15.95 -7.50 -15.21
C ALA A 219 16.21 -8.79 -16.03
N ARG A 220 17.36 -9.45 -15.84
CA ARG A 220 17.66 -10.74 -16.50
C ARG A 220 16.85 -11.88 -15.89
N HIS A 221 16.54 -11.82 -14.60
CA HIS A 221 15.82 -12.87 -13.87
C HIS A 221 14.41 -12.44 -13.47
N ILE A 222 14.19 -11.14 -13.22
CA ILE A 222 12.88 -10.58 -12.91
C ILE A 222 12.20 -10.15 -14.20
N ASP A 223 10.95 -10.57 -14.39
CA ASP A 223 10.12 -10.14 -15.53
C ASP A 223 9.51 -8.76 -15.29
N HIS A 224 8.91 -8.56 -14.11
CA HIS A 224 8.30 -7.30 -13.71
C HIS A 224 8.10 -7.23 -12.20
N ILE A 225 7.84 -6.02 -11.72
CA ILE A 225 7.49 -5.74 -10.32
C ILE A 225 6.13 -5.05 -10.27
N GLN A 226 5.29 -5.42 -9.32
CA GLN A 226 4.00 -4.77 -9.05
C GLN A 226 4.01 -4.22 -7.63
N ILE A 227 3.57 -2.99 -7.44
CA ILE A 227 3.38 -2.35 -6.12
C ILE A 227 1.95 -1.87 -6.07
N SER A 228 1.16 -2.49 -5.19
CA SER A 228 -0.26 -2.21 -5.03
C SER A 228 -0.52 -1.61 -3.65
N ALA A 229 -1.32 -0.55 -3.58
CA ALA A 229 -1.91 -0.06 -2.34
C ALA A 229 -3.40 0.24 -2.54
N THR A 230 -4.24 -0.71 -2.17
CA THR A 230 -5.69 -0.67 -2.37
C THR A 230 -6.42 -0.41 -1.06
N GLU A 231 -7.54 0.32 -1.13
CA GLU A 231 -8.38 0.62 0.02
C GLU A 231 -9.84 0.25 -0.26
N THR A 232 -10.50 -0.37 0.71
CA THR A 232 -11.95 -0.65 0.64
C THR A 232 -12.81 0.57 0.96
N VAL A 233 -12.24 1.55 1.66
CA VAL A 233 -12.94 2.78 2.05
C VAL A 233 -12.95 3.78 0.90
N GLY A 234 -14.04 4.53 0.79
CA GLY A 234 -14.15 5.68 -0.11
C GLY A 234 -13.47 6.92 0.47
N VAL A 235 -13.87 8.09 -0.02
CA VAL A 235 -13.38 9.38 0.50
C VAL A 235 -14.08 9.79 1.80
N GLU A 236 -15.29 9.29 2.03
CA GLU A 236 -16.11 9.54 3.22
C GLU A 236 -16.21 11.06 3.52
N THR A 237 -15.90 11.49 4.74
CA THR A 237 -16.01 12.89 5.16
C THR A 237 -14.89 13.79 4.65
N ARG A 238 -13.90 13.23 3.93
CA ARG A 238 -12.71 13.96 3.46
C ARG A 238 -12.83 14.45 2.00
N GLY A 239 -14.03 14.42 1.42
CA GLY A 239 -14.31 14.81 0.03
C GLY A 239 -13.62 16.11 -0.39
N GLY A 240 -13.86 17.19 0.36
CA GLY A 240 -13.30 18.50 0.02
C GLY A 240 -11.78 18.58 0.01
N TYR A 241 -11.07 17.82 0.84
CA TYR A 241 -9.60 17.75 0.79
C TYR A 241 -9.12 16.86 -0.38
N TYR A 242 -9.75 15.69 -0.53
CA TYR A 242 -9.32 14.69 -1.50
C TYR A 242 -9.57 15.15 -2.94
N ASP A 243 -10.63 15.91 -3.19
CA ASP A 243 -10.99 16.43 -4.50
C ASP A 243 -9.98 17.44 -5.07
N ARG A 244 -9.07 17.96 -4.24
CA ARG A 244 -7.91 18.76 -4.69
C ARG A 244 -6.62 17.95 -4.79
N THR A 245 -6.63 16.73 -4.28
CA THR A 245 -5.43 15.90 -4.09
C THR A 245 -5.38 14.79 -5.15
N GLY A 246 -6.44 13.97 -5.23
CA GLY A 246 -6.47 12.77 -6.06
C GLY A 246 -5.51 11.68 -5.58
N VAL A 247 -5.69 10.46 -6.08
CA VAL A 247 -4.90 9.30 -5.62
C VAL A 247 -3.43 9.38 -6.02
N VAL A 248 -3.09 10.10 -7.11
CA VAL A 248 -1.70 10.23 -7.54
C VAL A 248 -0.89 10.99 -6.50
N ARG A 249 -1.41 12.11 -6.00
CA ARG A 249 -0.74 12.91 -4.96
C ARG A 249 -0.82 12.26 -3.58
N ASP A 250 -1.96 11.62 -3.26
CA ASP A 250 -2.18 11.04 -1.93
C ASP A 250 -1.31 9.80 -1.67
N MET A 251 -1.12 8.96 -2.69
CA MET A 251 -0.52 7.62 -2.57
C MET A 251 0.66 7.37 -3.50
N ILE A 252 0.55 7.72 -4.79
CA ILE A 252 1.57 7.31 -5.79
C ILE A 252 2.86 8.11 -5.64
N GLN A 253 2.74 9.44 -5.61
CA GLN A 253 3.85 10.39 -5.55
C GLN A 253 4.78 10.16 -4.35
N ASN A 254 4.23 9.68 -3.23
CA ASN A 254 4.98 9.43 -2.00
C ASN A 254 5.19 7.92 -1.78
N HIS A 255 4.22 7.22 -1.21
CA HIS A 255 4.33 5.89 -0.65
C HIS A 255 4.80 4.85 -1.66
N LEU A 256 4.22 4.86 -2.88
CA LEU A 256 4.54 3.85 -3.89
C LEU A 256 5.92 4.10 -4.52
N LEU A 257 6.27 5.36 -4.79
CA LEU A 257 7.63 5.68 -5.27
C LEU A 257 8.69 5.41 -4.20
N GLN A 258 8.38 5.63 -2.92
CA GLN A 258 9.23 5.22 -1.81
C GLN A 258 9.45 3.70 -1.78
N MET A 259 8.38 2.91 -1.81
CA MET A 259 8.50 1.44 -1.85
C MET A 259 9.24 0.96 -3.09
N MET A 260 8.99 1.56 -4.25
CA MET A 260 9.76 1.29 -5.47
C MET A 260 11.25 1.54 -5.26
N ALA A 261 11.60 2.64 -4.59
CA ALA A 261 12.98 2.97 -4.26
C ALA A 261 13.65 1.86 -3.44
N TYR A 262 13.02 1.41 -2.36
CA TYR A 262 13.55 0.32 -1.52
C TYR A 262 13.73 -0.99 -2.27
N VAL A 263 12.81 -1.31 -3.18
CA VAL A 263 12.84 -2.57 -3.94
C VAL A 263 13.89 -2.53 -5.05
N CYS A 264 14.10 -1.37 -5.68
CA CYS A 264 14.88 -1.29 -6.91
C CYS A 264 16.26 -0.64 -6.72
N MET A 265 16.51 0.16 -5.67
CA MET A 265 17.80 0.84 -5.47
C MET A 265 18.99 -0.12 -5.46
N GLU A 266 20.17 0.35 -5.85
CA GLU A 266 21.40 -0.42 -5.68
C GLU A 266 21.67 -0.71 -4.19
N PRO A 267 22.38 -1.81 -3.85
CA PRO A 267 22.90 -2.00 -2.51
C PRO A 267 23.72 -0.78 -2.10
N PRO A 268 23.39 -0.11 -0.98
CA PRO A 268 24.12 1.07 -0.55
C PRO A 268 25.52 0.65 -0.08
N ALA A 269 26.51 1.55 -0.20
CA ALA A 269 27.89 1.28 0.19
C ALA A 269 28.03 0.95 1.70
N ALA A 270 27.12 1.49 2.50
CA ALA A 270 26.96 1.21 3.91
C ALA A 270 25.48 1.38 4.32
N LEU A 271 25.11 0.93 5.51
CA LEU A 271 23.77 1.10 6.07
C LEU A 271 23.64 2.41 6.88
N ASP A 272 24.44 3.41 6.56
CA ASP A 272 24.31 4.74 7.15
C ASP A 272 23.24 5.58 6.41
N PRO A 273 22.72 6.65 7.07
CA PRO A 273 21.60 7.41 6.52
C PRO A 273 21.90 8.13 5.20
N ALA A 274 23.15 8.49 4.92
CA ALA A 274 23.51 9.16 3.67
C ALA A 274 23.51 8.15 2.52
N ALA A 275 24.22 7.04 2.69
CA ALA A 275 24.34 6.01 1.66
C ALA A 275 22.99 5.40 1.25
N VAL A 276 22.08 5.17 2.21
CA VAL A 276 20.72 4.68 1.91
C VAL A 276 19.90 5.72 1.13
N ARG A 277 19.92 6.98 1.56
CA ARG A 277 19.17 8.06 0.87
C ARG A 277 19.74 8.37 -0.51
N ASP A 278 21.05 8.29 -0.70
CA ASP A 278 21.71 8.45 -2.00
C ASP A 278 21.33 7.32 -2.97
N ALA A 279 21.29 6.07 -2.50
CA ALA A 279 20.87 4.93 -3.32
C ALA A 279 19.41 5.06 -3.79
N LYS A 280 18.51 5.52 -2.90
CA LYS A 280 17.11 5.79 -3.23
C LYS A 280 16.96 6.91 -4.26
N SER A 281 17.66 8.02 -4.06
CA SER A 281 17.57 9.20 -4.93
C SER A 281 18.18 8.93 -6.31
N THR A 282 19.31 8.20 -6.36
CA THR A 282 19.95 7.76 -7.61
C THR A 282 19.02 6.87 -8.44
N LEU A 283 18.30 5.95 -7.78
CA LEU A 283 17.30 5.14 -8.47
C LEU A 283 16.17 6.00 -9.03
N LEU A 284 15.57 6.89 -8.23
CA LEU A 284 14.46 7.72 -8.67
C LEU A 284 14.86 8.61 -9.85
N ALA A 285 16.06 9.18 -9.82
CA ALA A 285 16.61 9.96 -10.93
C ALA A 285 16.83 9.12 -12.21
N SER A 286 16.90 7.80 -12.09
CA SER A 286 16.99 6.87 -13.22
C SER A 286 15.62 6.45 -13.76
N VAL A 287 14.51 6.89 -13.16
CA VAL A 287 13.16 6.64 -13.69
C VAL A 287 12.98 7.46 -14.95
N ARG A 288 12.57 6.80 -16.05
CA ARG A 288 12.31 7.49 -17.31
C ARG A 288 11.16 8.47 -17.13
N GLN A 289 11.42 9.73 -17.44
CA GLN A 289 10.41 10.78 -17.48
C GLN A 289 9.42 10.51 -18.62
N MET A 290 8.13 10.59 -18.32
CA MET A 290 7.08 10.38 -19.32
C MET A 290 6.91 11.61 -20.20
N GLU A 291 6.87 11.41 -21.51
CA GLU A 291 6.39 12.44 -22.42
C GLU A 291 4.85 12.45 -22.47
N LYS A 292 4.24 13.54 -22.94
CA LYS A 292 2.77 13.68 -22.98
C LYS A 292 2.08 12.54 -23.75
N GLY A 293 2.72 12.03 -24.81
CA GLY A 293 2.19 10.90 -25.59
C GLY A 293 2.23 9.57 -24.83
N ASP A 294 3.23 9.38 -23.97
CA ASP A 294 3.42 8.14 -23.22
C ASP A 294 2.33 7.93 -22.17
N VAL A 295 1.80 9.01 -21.60
CA VAL A 295 0.83 8.96 -20.49
C VAL A 295 -0.41 8.16 -20.86
N ALA A 296 -0.93 8.30 -22.08
CA ALA A 296 -2.12 7.57 -22.52
C ALA A 296 -1.90 6.06 -22.66
N GLU A 297 -0.65 5.63 -22.91
CA GLU A 297 -0.30 4.22 -23.05
C GLU A 297 0.19 3.58 -21.74
N ALA A 298 0.79 4.38 -20.86
CA ALA A 298 1.47 3.91 -19.65
C ALA A 298 0.67 4.17 -18.36
N CYS A 299 -0.34 5.03 -18.39
CA CYS A 299 -1.08 5.44 -17.21
C CYS A 299 -2.59 5.25 -17.40
N VAL A 300 -3.24 4.84 -16.32
CA VAL A 300 -4.69 4.69 -16.22
C VAL A 300 -5.17 5.50 -15.04
N ARG A 301 -6.28 6.21 -15.21
CA ARG A 301 -7.04 6.86 -14.12
C ARG A 301 -8.44 6.29 -14.05
N GLY A 302 -9.02 6.32 -12.86
CA GLY A 302 -10.41 5.96 -12.65
C GLY A 302 -11.08 6.78 -11.56
N GLN A 303 -12.41 6.81 -11.58
CA GLN A 303 -13.24 7.41 -10.54
C GLN A 303 -14.38 6.45 -10.16
N TYR A 304 -14.55 6.15 -8.86
CA TYR A 304 -15.57 5.19 -8.42
C TYR A 304 -16.98 5.76 -8.55
N GLY A 305 -17.87 4.97 -9.17
CA GLY A 305 -19.30 5.22 -9.24
C GLY A 305 -20.07 4.45 -8.16
N ALA A 306 -21.38 4.34 -8.36
CA ALA A 306 -22.25 3.52 -7.54
C ALA A 306 -21.75 2.06 -7.48
N GLY A 307 -22.04 1.38 -6.37
CA GLY A 307 -21.61 0.01 -6.17
C GLY A 307 -21.95 -0.54 -4.80
N LYS A 308 -21.23 -1.56 -4.36
CA LYS A 308 -21.39 -2.18 -3.04
C LYS A 308 -20.07 -2.11 -2.28
N LYS A 309 -20.14 -1.80 -0.98
CA LYS A 309 -19.02 -1.90 -0.05
C LYS A 309 -18.72 -3.38 0.26
N ALA A 310 -17.59 -3.64 0.92
CA ALA A 310 -17.17 -5.00 1.28
C ALA A 310 -18.16 -5.75 2.19
N ASP A 311 -18.99 -5.02 2.95
CA ASP A 311 -20.07 -5.51 3.81
C ASP A 311 -21.41 -5.72 3.06
N GLY A 312 -21.44 -5.47 1.75
CA GLY A 312 -22.62 -5.63 0.90
C GLY A 312 -23.56 -4.41 0.86
N THR A 313 -23.31 -3.39 1.69
CA THR A 313 -24.12 -2.15 1.68
C THR A 313 -23.86 -1.30 0.44
N ALA A 314 -24.82 -0.46 0.06
CA ALA A 314 -24.64 0.45 -1.07
C ALA A 314 -23.52 1.45 -0.79
N ALA A 315 -22.62 1.64 -1.76
CA ALA A 315 -21.60 2.67 -1.73
C ALA A 315 -22.17 3.98 -2.31
N VAL A 316 -21.81 5.10 -1.70
CA VAL A 316 -22.02 6.43 -2.27
C VAL A 316 -21.02 6.61 -3.41
N GLU A 317 -21.47 7.09 -4.55
CA GLU A 317 -20.58 7.40 -5.68
C GLU A 317 -19.76 8.65 -5.41
N TYR A 318 -18.56 8.75 -5.99
CA TYR A 318 -17.60 9.79 -5.59
C TYR A 318 -18.14 11.23 -5.71
N ARG A 319 -18.79 11.57 -6.83
CA ARG A 319 -19.36 12.90 -7.08
C ARG A 319 -20.55 13.27 -6.19
N ALA A 320 -21.13 12.29 -5.49
CA ALA A 320 -22.20 12.48 -4.52
C ALA A 320 -21.69 12.52 -3.07
N GLU A 321 -20.39 12.34 -2.84
CA GLU A 321 -19.80 12.37 -1.50
C GLU A 321 -19.80 13.81 -0.94
N PRO A 322 -19.87 13.97 0.40
CA PRO A 322 -19.88 15.29 1.02
C PRO A 322 -18.66 16.14 0.61
N ALA A 323 -18.93 17.36 0.17
CA ALA A 323 -17.93 18.35 -0.23
C ALA A 323 -17.05 17.94 -1.43
N VAL A 324 -17.53 17.06 -2.31
CA VAL A 324 -16.94 16.80 -3.64
C VAL A 324 -17.69 17.62 -4.70
N ASP A 325 -16.99 18.13 -5.71
CA ASP A 325 -17.64 18.77 -6.86
C ASP A 325 -18.46 17.72 -7.66
N PRO A 326 -19.77 17.93 -7.90
CA PRO A 326 -20.58 17.04 -8.74
C PRO A 326 -20.05 16.85 -10.17
N GLN A 327 -19.19 17.74 -10.65
CA GLN A 327 -18.50 17.65 -11.95
C GLN A 327 -17.02 17.28 -11.83
N SER A 328 -16.58 16.83 -10.65
CA SER A 328 -15.18 16.50 -10.39
C SER A 328 -14.60 15.53 -11.41
N ASN A 329 -13.39 15.86 -11.88
CA ASN A 329 -12.54 15.00 -12.69
C ASN A 329 -11.37 14.41 -11.89
N THR A 330 -11.44 14.45 -10.56
CA THR A 330 -10.41 13.92 -9.68
C THR A 330 -10.40 12.40 -9.72
N GLU A 331 -9.22 11.82 -9.91
CA GLU A 331 -9.05 10.38 -9.91
C GLU A 331 -9.06 9.81 -8.49
N THR A 332 -9.83 8.75 -8.29
CA THR A 332 -9.85 7.95 -7.06
C THR A 332 -9.12 6.61 -7.23
N PHE A 333 -8.68 6.31 -8.46
CA PHE A 333 -7.84 5.18 -8.83
C PHE A 333 -6.80 5.63 -9.86
N ALA A 334 -5.57 5.14 -9.74
CA ALA A 334 -4.56 5.28 -10.77
C ALA A 334 -3.64 4.06 -10.84
N ALA A 335 -3.22 3.71 -12.06
CA ALA A 335 -2.19 2.72 -12.32
C ALA A 335 -1.16 3.25 -13.32
N LEU A 336 0.12 3.10 -13.02
CA LEU A 336 1.25 3.60 -13.82
C LEU A 336 2.20 2.46 -14.15
N ARG A 337 2.69 2.42 -15.39
CA ARG A 337 3.80 1.58 -15.83
C ARG A 337 5.05 2.45 -15.97
N LEU A 338 6.00 2.30 -15.05
CA LEU A 338 7.27 3.02 -15.05
C LEU A 338 8.40 2.16 -15.64
N GLN A 339 9.43 2.83 -16.14
CA GLN A 339 10.69 2.21 -16.56
C GLN A 339 11.86 2.85 -15.82
N VAL A 340 12.84 2.03 -15.43
CA VAL A 340 14.07 2.49 -14.76
C VAL A 340 15.24 2.24 -15.71
N ASP A 341 15.89 3.31 -16.17
CA ASP A 341 16.91 3.31 -17.23
C ASP A 341 18.34 3.16 -16.70
N ASN A 342 18.54 2.24 -15.76
CA ASN A 342 19.87 1.84 -15.29
C ASN A 342 20.21 0.40 -15.69
N ASP A 343 21.46 -0.01 -15.54
CA ASP A 343 21.94 -1.32 -16.01
C ASP A 343 21.23 -2.52 -15.35
N ARG A 344 20.74 -2.35 -14.11
CA ARG A 344 20.05 -3.41 -13.37
C ARG A 344 18.64 -3.64 -13.89
N TRP A 345 17.91 -2.59 -14.27
CA TRP A 345 16.46 -2.62 -14.51
C TRP A 345 16.03 -2.28 -15.94
N ARG A 346 16.95 -1.89 -16.82
CA ARG A 346 16.64 -1.51 -18.20
C ARG A 346 15.74 -2.54 -18.89
N GLY A 347 14.61 -2.07 -19.42
CA GLY A 347 13.63 -2.89 -20.14
C GLY A 347 12.65 -3.68 -19.27
N MET A 348 12.81 -3.67 -17.94
CA MET A 348 11.87 -4.29 -17.01
C MET A 348 10.83 -3.25 -16.53
N PRO A 349 9.52 -3.48 -16.72
CA PRO A 349 8.49 -2.57 -16.23
C PRO A 349 8.28 -2.72 -14.71
N VAL A 350 8.03 -1.58 -14.07
CA VAL A 350 7.51 -1.51 -12.70
C VAL A 350 6.09 -0.96 -12.76
N TYR A 351 5.13 -1.71 -12.23
CA TYR A 351 3.73 -1.34 -12.21
C TYR A 351 3.36 -0.83 -10.81
N LEU A 352 2.79 0.37 -10.75
CA LEU A 352 2.28 0.98 -9.54
C LEU A 352 0.76 1.07 -9.66
N ARG A 353 0.00 0.72 -8.61
CA ARG A 353 -1.44 1.00 -8.57
C ARG A 353 -1.93 1.37 -7.18
N SER A 354 -2.85 2.31 -7.14
CA SER A 354 -3.58 2.64 -5.91
C SER A 354 -5.00 3.08 -6.23
N GLY A 355 -5.92 2.82 -5.30
CA GLY A 355 -7.29 3.28 -5.46
C GLY A 355 -8.15 3.09 -4.22
N LYS A 356 -9.22 3.89 -4.17
CA LYS A 356 -10.27 3.88 -3.14
C LYS A 356 -11.51 3.13 -3.60
N SER A 357 -12.32 2.71 -2.63
CA SER A 357 -13.54 1.93 -2.87
C SER A 357 -13.27 0.71 -3.73
N LEU A 358 -12.15 0.01 -3.50
CA LEU A 358 -11.82 -1.25 -4.16
C LEU A 358 -12.34 -2.44 -3.34
N TRP A 359 -12.33 -3.63 -3.93
CA TRP A 359 -12.87 -4.82 -3.25
C TRP A 359 -12.11 -5.16 -1.96
N LYS A 360 -10.78 -5.11 -1.99
CA LYS A 360 -9.93 -5.50 -0.85
C LYS A 360 -8.94 -4.41 -0.51
N ARG A 361 -8.69 -4.27 0.80
CA ARG A 361 -7.63 -3.43 1.35
C ARG A 361 -6.36 -4.25 1.39
N GLY A 362 -5.28 -3.69 0.88
CA GLY A 362 -3.97 -4.28 1.04
C GLY A 362 -2.85 -3.42 0.48
N THR A 363 -1.64 -3.66 0.97
CA THR A 363 -0.43 -3.15 0.35
C THR A 363 0.55 -4.29 0.18
N GLU A 364 0.96 -4.52 -1.06
CA GLU A 364 1.82 -5.64 -1.42
C GLU A 364 2.82 -5.24 -2.49
N ILE A 365 3.98 -5.87 -2.45
CA ILE A 365 5.01 -5.77 -3.48
C ILE A 365 5.22 -7.17 -4.04
N VAL A 366 5.04 -7.31 -5.35
CA VAL A 366 5.14 -8.58 -6.06
C VAL A 366 6.31 -8.52 -7.02
N VAL A 367 7.24 -9.45 -6.87
CA VAL A 367 8.39 -9.63 -7.76
C VAL A 367 8.16 -10.93 -8.53
N GLN A 368 7.83 -10.81 -9.81
CA GLN A 368 7.62 -11.95 -10.71
C GLN A 368 8.93 -12.28 -11.41
N PHE A 369 9.45 -13.48 -11.18
CA PHE A 369 10.61 -14.00 -11.91
C PHE A 369 10.22 -14.55 -13.27
N ARG A 370 11.13 -14.45 -14.23
CA ARG A 370 11.02 -15.08 -15.55
C ARG A 370 10.99 -16.61 -15.38
N PRO A 371 10.14 -17.33 -16.11
CA PRO A 371 10.20 -18.78 -16.12
C PRO A 371 11.49 -19.26 -16.80
N ASP A 372 12.19 -20.23 -16.20
CA ASP A 372 13.30 -20.92 -16.85
C ASP A 372 12.79 -22.10 -17.66
N LYS A 373 12.44 -21.82 -18.93
CA LYS A 373 11.93 -22.84 -19.85
C LYS A 373 12.94 -23.94 -20.17
N GLY A 374 14.24 -23.66 -20.03
CA GLY A 374 15.30 -24.63 -20.28
C GLY A 374 15.43 -25.62 -19.13
N ALA A 375 15.40 -25.13 -17.88
CA ALA A 375 15.52 -25.97 -16.69
C ALA A 375 14.32 -26.91 -16.49
N THR A 376 13.13 -26.55 -16.99
CA THR A 376 11.93 -27.41 -16.90
C THR A 376 11.64 -28.19 -18.18
N ALA A 377 12.55 -28.20 -19.16
CA ALA A 377 12.35 -28.91 -20.41
C ALA A 377 12.24 -30.43 -20.15
N GLY A 378 11.13 -31.03 -20.59
CA GLY A 378 10.85 -32.46 -20.41
C GLY A 378 10.34 -32.83 -19.01
N ILE A 379 10.04 -31.86 -18.15
CA ILE A 379 9.37 -32.08 -16.87
C ILE A 379 7.88 -31.75 -17.01
N ASP A 380 7.02 -32.68 -16.64
CA ASP A 380 5.57 -32.45 -16.62
C ASP A 380 5.22 -31.36 -15.60
N LEU A 381 4.55 -30.32 -16.07
CA LEU A 381 4.02 -29.24 -15.24
C LEU A 381 2.53 -29.50 -15.03
N ALA A 382 2.12 -29.66 -13.77
CA ALA A 382 0.70 -29.66 -13.44
C ALA A 382 0.14 -28.27 -13.81
N GLY A 383 -0.84 -28.22 -14.71
CA GLY A 383 -1.36 -26.95 -15.23
C GLY A 383 -0.75 -26.47 -16.56
N GLY A 384 0.19 -27.20 -17.18
CA GLY A 384 0.70 -26.93 -18.54
C GLY A 384 1.58 -25.67 -18.74
N ALA A 385 1.43 -24.63 -17.91
CA ALA A 385 2.12 -23.36 -18.07
C ALA A 385 3.50 -23.30 -17.36
N ALA A 386 4.45 -22.61 -17.96
CA ALA A 386 5.78 -22.39 -17.38
C ALA A 386 5.68 -21.59 -16.07
N LEU A 387 6.15 -22.18 -14.97
CA LEU A 387 5.97 -21.66 -13.62
C LEU A 387 7.14 -20.75 -13.22
N GLY A 388 7.04 -19.45 -13.53
CA GLY A 388 7.95 -18.45 -12.96
C GLY A 388 7.76 -18.34 -11.44
N ASN A 389 8.86 -18.23 -10.70
CA ASN A 389 8.82 -18.00 -9.25
C ASN A 389 8.14 -16.65 -8.95
N LEU A 390 7.45 -16.57 -7.83
CA LEU A 390 6.83 -15.34 -7.32
C LEU A 390 7.38 -15.06 -5.93
N LEU A 391 7.75 -13.81 -5.66
CA LEU A 391 8.06 -13.34 -4.32
C LEU A 391 7.10 -12.20 -3.97
N VAL A 392 6.36 -12.36 -2.88
CA VAL A 392 5.35 -11.39 -2.43
C VAL A 392 5.75 -10.88 -1.05
N PHE A 393 5.86 -9.56 -0.90
CA PHE A 393 5.99 -8.90 0.38
C PHE A 393 4.62 -8.34 0.79
N HIS A 394 4.03 -8.91 1.82
CA HIS A 394 2.79 -8.42 2.40
C HIS A 394 3.11 -7.33 3.41
N ILE A 395 2.72 -6.09 3.09
CA ILE A 395 3.01 -4.92 3.93
C ILE A 395 1.90 -4.67 4.96
N GLN A 396 0.64 -4.71 4.51
CA GLN A 396 -0.57 -4.61 5.34
C GLN A 396 -1.79 -5.17 4.57
N PRO A 397 -2.86 -5.64 5.23
CA PRO A 397 -3.00 -5.82 6.68
C PRO A 397 -2.20 -7.01 7.21
N PHE A 398 -1.90 -7.98 6.36
CA PHE A 398 -1.00 -9.08 6.68
C PHE A 398 0.44 -8.63 6.52
N GLN A 399 1.30 -9.03 7.46
CA GLN A 399 2.72 -8.70 7.46
C GLN A 399 3.52 -9.98 7.30
N GLY A 400 4.20 -10.13 6.17
CA GLY A 400 4.90 -11.38 5.86
C GLY A 400 5.58 -11.39 4.51
N VAL A 401 6.24 -12.50 4.20
CA VAL A 401 6.90 -12.76 2.93
C VAL A 401 6.46 -14.14 2.43
N GLU A 402 6.03 -14.21 1.17
CA GLU A 402 5.63 -15.45 0.50
C GLU A 402 6.52 -15.69 -0.72
N ILE A 403 7.02 -16.91 -0.87
CA ILE A 403 7.68 -17.39 -2.08
C ILE A 403 6.80 -18.47 -2.70
N ARG A 404 6.40 -18.30 -3.96
CA ARG A 404 5.75 -19.34 -4.76
C ARG A 404 6.73 -19.89 -5.77
N MET A 405 6.94 -21.20 -5.76
CA MET A 405 7.90 -21.88 -6.62
C MET A 405 7.39 -23.27 -7.04
N PRO A 406 7.92 -23.84 -8.13
CA PRO A 406 7.65 -25.22 -8.50
C PRO A 406 8.17 -26.19 -7.44
N ALA A 407 7.36 -27.17 -7.07
CA ALA A 407 7.74 -28.29 -6.22
C ALA A 407 7.19 -29.60 -6.78
N LYS A 408 7.90 -30.70 -6.55
CA LYS A 408 7.40 -32.03 -6.93
C LYS A 408 6.11 -32.32 -6.17
N ARG A 409 5.06 -32.62 -6.90
CA ARG A 409 3.82 -33.14 -6.33
C ARG A 409 4.10 -34.43 -5.55
N PRO A 410 3.63 -34.57 -4.29
CA PRO A 410 3.72 -35.83 -3.55
C PRO A 410 3.03 -36.97 -4.32
N GLY A 411 3.71 -38.10 -4.48
CA GLY A 411 3.21 -39.24 -5.27
C GLY A 411 4.29 -39.91 -6.13
N PRO A 412 3.95 -40.94 -6.90
CA PRO A 412 4.90 -41.72 -7.70
C PRO A 412 5.37 -41.02 -8.98
N LEU A 413 4.58 -40.08 -9.51
CA LEU A 413 4.89 -39.34 -10.73
C LEU A 413 5.81 -38.14 -10.43
N PHE A 414 6.66 -37.81 -11.39
CA PHE A 414 7.52 -36.62 -11.34
C PHE A 414 6.84 -35.45 -12.07
N VAL A 415 5.85 -34.87 -11.40
CA VAL A 415 5.10 -33.70 -11.90
C VAL A 415 5.38 -32.53 -10.97
N LEU A 416 5.68 -31.37 -11.52
CA LEU A 416 5.85 -30.14 -10.75
C LEU A 416 4.52 -29.41 -10.59
N GLN A 417 4.31 -28.78 -9.43
CA GLN A 417 3.17 -27.91 -9.16
C GLN A 417 3.65 -26.66 -8.42
N ARG A 418 2.88 -25.56 -8.45
CA ARG A 418 3.18 -24.41 -7.60
C ARG A 418 2.99 -24.77 -6.13
N ALA A 419 3.98 -24.46 -5.30
CA ALA A 419 3.91 -24.53 -3.85
C ALA A 419 4.33 -23.18 -3.24
N GLY A 420 3.72 -22.82 -2.12
CA GLY A 420 4.02 -21.60 -1.37
C GLY A 420 4.83 -21.89 -0.11
N MET A 421 5.86 -21.09 0.14
CA MET A 421 6.56 -21.00 1.42
C MET A 421 6.26 -19.62 2.02
N ARG A 422 5.71 -19.59 3.23
CA ARG A 422 5.24 -18.36 3.87
C ARG A 422 5.94 -18.13 5.21
N PHE A 423 6.31 -16.88 5.42
CA PHE A 423 6.80 -16.35 6.68
C PHE A 423 5.84 -15.25 7.14
N ASP A 424 5.33 -15.36 8.37
CA ASP A 424 4.42 -14.40 8.99
C ASP A 424 5.09 -13.75 10.21
N TYR A 425 5.00 -12.43 10.31
CA TYR A 425 5.63 -11.69 11.40
C TYR A 425 5.07 -12.07 12.77
N ALA A 426 3.74 -12.25 12.86
CA ALA A 426 3.05 -12.58 14.10
C ALA A 426 3.45 -13.95 14.68
N ASP A 427 3.91 -14.88 13.82
CA ASP A 427 4.34 -16.21 14.25
C ASP A 427 5.79 -16.23 14.73
N ALA A 428 6.62 -15.29 14.24
CA ALA A 428 8.06 -15.28 14.45
C ALA A 428 8.53 -14.24 15.47
N PHE A 429 7.76 -13.17 15.70
CA PHE A 429 8.18 -12.04 16.52
C PHE A 429 7.05 -11.58 17.45
N ASP A 430 7.40 -11.32 18.72
CA ASP A 430 6.54 -10.63 19.66
C ASP A 430 6.76 -9.12 19.52
N ALA A 431 6.01 -8.48 18.63
CA ALA A 431 6.16 -7.05 18.31
C ALA A 431 4.80 -6.33 18.39
N ALA A 432 4.62 -5.50 19.42
CA ALA A 432 3.41 -4.71 19.67
C ALA A 432 3.43 -3.33 18.98
N ARG A 433 3.91 -3.24 17.73
CA ARG A 433 4.05 -1.95 17.03
C ARG A 433 2.91 -1.75 16.03
N GLY A 434 2.10 -0.72 16.27
CA GLY A 434 0.82 -0.54 15.58
C GLY A 434 0.80 0.51 14.48
N THR A 435 1.44 1.67 14.69
CA THR A 435 1.18 2.85 13.84
C THR A 435 2.29 3.16 12.83
N GLY A 436 3.53 2.76 13.11
CA GLY A 436 4.74 3.11 12.35
C GLY A 436 5.34 4.46 12.78
N TYR A 437 4.57 5.32 13.45
CA TYR A 437 5.05 6.59 14.00
C TYR A 437 6.01 6.38 15.17
N GLU A 438 5.92 5.25 15.89
CA GLU A 438 6.86 4.91 16.97
C GLU A 438 8.29 4.91 16.46
N VAL A 439 8.51 4.22 15.34
CA VAL A 439 9.84 4.06 14.73
C VAL A 439 10.33 5.40 14.19
N LEU A 440 9.47 6.18 13.54
CA LEU A 440 9.83 7.49 13.02
C LEU A 440 10.19 8.47 14.14
N LEU A 441 9.37 8.58 15.20
CA LEU A 441 9.66 9.44 16.34
C LEU A 441 10.97 9.03 17.03
N TYR A 442 11.18 7.72 17.23
CA TYR A 442 12.41 7.20 17.82
C TYR A 442 13.64 7.53 16.96
N SER A 443 13.58 7.31 15.65
CA SER A 443 14.65 7.68 14.71
C SER A 443 14.92 9.19 14.72
N ALA A 444 13.87 10.00 14.71
CA ALA A 444 14.00 11.46 14.74
C ALA A 444 14.59 11.97 16.05
N LEU A 445 14.26 11.37 17.20
CA LEU A 445 14.88 11.68 18.50
C LEU A 445 16.37 11.28 18.54
N ASN A 446 16.76 10.21 17.85
CA ASN A 446 18.14 9.77 17.74
C ASN A 446 18.96 10.45 16.64
N GLY A 447 18.33 11.29 15.82
CA GLY A 447 19.02 11.99 14.73
C GLY A 447 19.31 11.10 13.53
N ASP A 448 18.51 10.06 13.31
CA ASP A 448 18.62 9.15 12.18
C ASP A 448 17.60 9.53 11.08
N PRO A 449 18.03 10.17 9.97
CA PRO A 449 17.15 10.56 8.88
C PRO A 449 16.91 9.43 7.86
N THR A 450 17.37 8.18 8.09
CA THR A 450 17.28 7.09 7.10
C THR A 450 15.85 6.85 6.58
N LEU A 451 14.86 6.98 7.47
CA LEU A 451 13.44 6.74 7.18
C LEU A 451 12.69 8.01 6.75
N PHE A 452 13.39 9.09 6.42
CA PHE A 452 12.80 10.38 6.07
C PHE A 452 13.16 10.80 4.66
N SER A 453 12.24 11.51 4.01
CA SER A 453 12.44 11.94 2.62
C SER A 453 13.36 13.15 2.54
N ARG A 454 14.44 13.04 1.76
CA ARG A 454 15.33 14.16 1.45
C ARG A 454 14.75 14.99 0.29
N THR A 455 15.12 16.27 0.24
CA THR A 455 14.66 17.24 -0.78
C THR A 455 14.74 16.69 -2.21
N ASP A 456 15.89 16.14 -2.60
CA ASP A 456 16.12 15.59 -3.94
C ASP A 456 15.18 14.43 -4.29
N PHE A 457 14.92 13.53 -3.33
CA PHE A 457 13.94 12.47 -3.51
C PHE A 457 12.53 13.04 -3.75
N VAL A 458 12.09 13.99 -2.91
CA VAL A 458 10.74 14.57 -2.99
C VAL A 458 10.53 15.28 -4.31
N GLU A 459 11.50 16.09 -4.75
CA GLU A 459 11.41 16.82 -6.02
C GLU A 459 11.45 15.87 -7.22
N THR A 460 12.33 14.87 -7.23
CA THR A 460 12.38 13.87 -8.30
C THR A 460 11.07 13.06 -8.37
N ALA A 461 10.48 12.73 -7.22
CA ALA A 461 9.19 12.06 -7.17
C ALA A 461 8.06 12.91 -7.79
N TRP A 462 8.10 14.23 -7.59
CA TRP A 462 7.22 15.17 -8.28
C TRP A 462 7.49 15.24 -9.78
N GLU A 463 8.76 15.28 -10.19
CA GLU A 463 9.14 15.27 -11.61
C GLU A 463 8.57 14.06 -12.34
N ILE A 464 8.60 12.87 -11.71
CA ILE A 464 8.04 11.63 -12.29
C ILE A 464 6.52 11.72 -12.51
N VAL A 465 5.76 12.28 -11.57
CA VAL A 465 4.28 12.28 -11.64
C VAL A 465 3.71 13.53 -12.29
N GLN A 466 4.44 14.64 -12.36
CA GLN A 466 3.96 15.92 -12.90
C GLN A 466 3.47 15.79 -14.35
N PRO A 467 4.15 15.09 -15.28
CA PRO A 467 3.64 14.89 -16.63
C PRO A 467 2.28 14.19 -16.68
N VAL A 468 2.03 13.27 -15.75
CA VAL A 468 0.74 12.56 -15.64
C VAL A 468 -0.36 13.54 -15.21
N LEU A 469 -0.08 14.35 -14.18
CA LEU A 469 -1.02 15.36 -13.68
C LEU A 469 -1.34 16.40 -14.76
N ASP A 470 -0.33 16.90 -15.46
CA ASP A 470 -0.49 17.89 -16.54
C ASP A 470 -1.31 17.35 -17.71
N ALA A 471 -1.01 16.11 -18.14
CA ALA A 471 -1.74 15.47 -19.23
C ALA A 471 -3.22 15.23 -18.87
N TRP A 472 -3.49 14.81 -17.63
CA TRP A 472 -4.86 14.57 -17.17
C TRP A 472 -5.66 15.84 -16.93
N ALA A 473 -5.01 16.93 -16.53
CA ALA A 473 -5.63 18.25 -16.45
C ALA A 473 -5.95 18.82 -17.85
N ALA A 474 -5.06 18.62 -18.81
CA ALA A 474 -5.25 19.09 -20.20
C ALA A 474 -6.32 18.30 -20.95
N THR A 475 -6.46 17.01 -20.65
CA THR A 475 -7.47 16.13 -21.26
C THR A 475 -8.31 15.50 -20.16
N PRO A 476 -9.40 16.15 -19.71
CA PRO A 476 -10.32 15.59 -18.72
C PRO A 476 -10.94 14.26 -19.15
N ALA A 477 -11.40 13.46 -18.20
CA ALA A 477 -11.98 12.15 -18.44
C ALA A 477 -13.44 12.32 -18.88
N THR A 478 -13.81 11.71 -20.01
CA THR A 478 -15.19 11.76 -20.51
C THR A 478 -16.03 10.59 -20.02
N ASP A 479 -15.41 9.59 -19.42
CA ASP A 479 -15.99 8.32 -19.01
C ASP A 479 -16.17 8.19 -17.49
N PHE A 480 -15.80 9.21 -16.70
CA PHE A 480 -15.98 9.17 -15.25
C PHE A 480 -17.46 9.30 -14.82
N PRO A 481 -17.93 8.52 -13.83
CA PRO A 481 -17.21 7.42 -13.15
C PRO A 481 -17.11 6.16 -14.02
N ASN A 482 -15.93 5.51 -14.02
CA ASN A 482 -15.60 4.40 -14.92
C ASN A 482 -15.24 3.09 -14.21
N TYR A 483 -15.49 2.98 -12.90
CA TYR A 483 -15.49 1.70 -12.20
C TYR A 483 -16.50 1.72 -11.05
N ALA A 484 -17.16 0.60 -10.78
CA ALA A 484 -18.12 0.51 -9.69
C ALA A 484 -17.38 0.37 -8.33
N ALA A 485 -17.87 1.04 -7.28
CA ALA A 485 -17.32 0.87 -5.94
C ALA A 485 -17.38 -0.61 -5.50
N GLY A 486 -16.28 -1.10 -4.94
CA GLY A 486 -16.04 -2.48 -4.48
C GLY A 486 -15.56 -3.45 -5.57
N THR A 487 -15.15 -2.96 -6.75
CA THR A 487 -14.52 -3.77 -7.82
C THR A 487 -12.99 -3.69 -7.73
N TRP A 488 -12.25 -4.29 -8.68
CA TRP A 488 -10.78 -4.17 -8.75
C TRP A 488 -10.28 -2.84 -9.34
N GLY A 489 -11.18 -2.00 -9.83
CA GLY A 489 -10.85 -0.76 -10.53
C GLY A 489 -11.30 -0.81 -12.00
N PRO A 490 -10.92 0.19 -12.82
CA PRO A 490 -11.33 0.25 -14.22
C PRO A 490 -10.67 -0.84 -15.06
N ARG A 491 -11.38 -1.39 -16.06
CA ARG A 491 -10.87 -2.42 -16.99
C ARG A 491 -9.54 -2.03 -17.65
N ALA A 492 -9.37 -0.75 -17.98
CA ALA A 492 -8.14 -0.21 -18.55
C ALA A 492 -6.89 -0.52 -17.70
N ALA A 493 -7.03 -0.66 -16.37
CA ALA A 493 -5.93 -1.02 -15.49
C ALA A 493 -5.45 -2.46 -15.74
N SER A 494 -6.35 -3.39 -16.00
CA SER A 494 -6.01 -4.77 -16.39
C SER A 494 -5.37 -4.80 -17.78
N ASP A 495 -5.95 -4.07 -18.73
CA ASP A 495 -5.45 -4.01 -20.10
C ASP A 495 -4.02 -3.47 -20.17
N LEU A 496 -3.63 -2.55 -19.28
CA LEU A 496 -2.27 -2.01 -19.16
C LEU A 496 -1.20 -3.11 -19.04
N LEU A 497 -1.48 -4.19 -18.29
CA LEU A 497 -0.56 -5.31 -18.11
C LEU A 497 -0.72 -6.35 -19.23
N THR A 498 -1.95 -6.60 -19.67
CA THR A 498 -2.25 -7.61 -20.69
C THR A 498 -1.65 -7.27 -22.05
N ARG A 499 -1.50 -5.97 -22.39
CA ARG A 499 -0.72 -5.53 -23.56
C ARG A 499 0.72 -6.06 -23.58
N GLY A 500 1.29 -6.33 -22.40
CA GLY A 500 2.61 -6.94 -22.23
C GLY A 500 2.59 -8.44 -21.93
N GLY A 501 1.45 -9.12 -22.06
CA GLY A 501 1.28 -10.53 -21.70
C GLY A 501 1.34 -10.79 -20.18
N ARG A 502 0.99 -9.79 -19.36
CA ARG A 502 1.05 -9.84 -17.90
C ARG A 502 -0.34 -9.64 -17.29
N HIS A 503 -0.47 -9.97 -16.01
CA HIS A 503 -1.69 -9.78 -15.24
C HIS A 503 -1.37 -9.24 -13.85
N TRP A 504 -2.32 -8.49 -13.28
CA TRP A 504 -2.21 -8.07 -11.89
C TRP A 504 -2.25 -9.30 -10.98
N HIS A 505 -1.38 -9.29 -9.97
CA HIS A 505 -1.54 -10.14 -8.81
C HIS A 505 -2.62 -9.53 -7.93
N GLU A 506 -3.82 -10.12 -7.95
CA GLU A 506 -4.88 -9.69 -7.06
C GLU A 506 -4.77 -10.37 -5.69
N ILE A 507 -5.18 -9.62 -4.67
CA ILE A 507 -5.17 -10.05 -3.28
C ILE A 507 -6.33 -11.02 -3.08
N LEU A 508 -6.12 -12.27 -3.48
CA LEU A 508 -7.07 -13.36 -3.28
C LEU A 508 -6.81 -14.02 -1.93
N ASN A 509 -7.82 -14.03 -1.05
CA ASN A 509 -7.78 -14.74 0.21
C ASN A 509 -8.89 -15.80 0.27
N ARG A 510 -8.86 -16.67 1.29
CA ARG A 510 -9.86 -17.72 1.46
C ARG A 510 -11.29 -17.17 1.46
N ASP A 511 -11.52 -16.00 2.05
CA ASP A 511 -12.84 -15.38 2.10
C ASP A 511 -13.39 -15.06 0.70
N VAL A 512 -12.53 -14.72 -0.27
CA VAL A 512 -12.94 -14.47 -1.65
C VAL A 512 -13.48 -15.74 -2.28
N LEU A 513 -12.75 -16.86 -2.16
CA LEU A 513 -13.22 -18.13 -2.68
C LEU A 513 -14.46 -18.61 -1.93
N ALA A 514 -14.47 -18.51 -0.60
CA ALA A 514 -15.61 -18.96 0.22
C ALA A 514 -16.91 -18.19 -0.06
N ARG A 515 -16.86 -17.00 -0.68
CA ARG A 515 -18.06 -16.28 -1.16
C ARG A 515 -18.68 -16.90 -2.41
N THR A 516 -17.93 -17.71 -3.15
CA THR A 516 -18.55 -18.54 -4.18
C THR A 516 -19.27 -19.70 -3.51
N ALA A 517 -20.54 -19.92 -3.87
CA ALA A 517 -21.36 -20.95 -3.24
C ALA A 517 -20.68 -22.32 -3.29
N PHE A 518 -19.93 -22.56 -4.37
CA PHE A 518 -19.20 -23.79 -4.60
C PHE A 518 -18.03 -24.03 -3.62
N PHE A 519 -17.26 -22.99 -3.28
CA PHE A 519 -16.09 -23.14 -2.39
C PHE A 519 -16.39 -22.83 -0.91
N ALA A 520 -17.63 -22.48 -0.57
CA ALA A 520 -18.02 -22.11 0.79
C ALA A 520 -17.70 -23.19 1.84
N GLU A 521 -17.87 -24.47 1.48
CA GLU A 521 -17.56 -25.62 2.36
C GLU A 521 -16.28 -26.35 1.99
N ALA A 522 -15.49 -25.83 1.03
CA ALA A 522 -14.27 -26.49 0.61
C ALA A 522 -13.22 -26.51 1.74
N PRO A 523 -12.55 -27.65 2.00
CA PRO A 523 -11.49 -27.71 3.00
C PRO A 523 -10.40 -26.67 2.75
N ALA A 524 -9.80 -26.14 3.82
CA ALA A 524 -8.74 -25.13 3.74
C ALA A 524 -7.56 -25.54 2.84
N LEU A 525 -7.26 -26.85 2.77
CA LEU A 525 -6.25 -27.40 1.87
C LEU A 525 -6.62 -27.19 0.39
N VAL A 526 -7.88 -27.40 0.03
CA VAL A 526 -8.39 -27.18 -1.34
C VAL A 526 -8.26 -25.69 -1.69
N LEU A 527 -8.78 -24.82 -0.83
CA LEU A 527 -8.71 -23.37 -1.03
C LEU A 527 -7.27 -22.87 -1.18
N ASN A 528 -6.35 -23.38 -0.35
CA ASN A 528 -4.93 -23.02 -0.44
C ASN A 528 -4.26 -23.47 -1.75
N ASN A 529 -4.70 -24.59 -2.33
CA ASN A 529 -4.19 -25.08 -3.62
C ASN A 529 -4.87 -24.40 -4.82
N LEU A 530 -6.04 -23.79 -4.61
CA LEU A 530 -6.82 -23.09 -5.60
C LEU A 530 -6.42 -21.62 -5.76
N LEU A 531 -6.22 -20.92 -4.64
CA LEU A 531 -5.91 -19.49 -4.63
C LEU A 531 -4.77 -19.10 -5.60
N PRO A 532 -3.66 -19.86 -5.71
CA PRO A 532 -2.57 -19.51 -6.62
C PRO A 532 -2.88 -19.77 -8.11
N ALA A 533 -3.91 -20.56 -8.41
CA ALA A 533 -4.27 -20.98 -9.77
C ALA A 533 -5.29 -20.03 -10.44
N PHE A 534 -6.00 -19.21 -9.65
CA PHE A 534 -6.96 -18.27 -10.18
C PHE A 534 -6.29 -17.02 -10.76
N ARG A 535 -6.69 -16.66 -11.98
CA ARG A 535 -6.41 -15.36 -12.59
C ARG A 535 -7.66 -14.47 -12.53
N PRO A 536 -7.56 -13.22 -12.10
CA PRO A 536 -8.69 -12.30 -12.08
C PRO A 536 -8.99 -11.77 -13.49
N MET A 537 -10.26 -11.50 -13.77
CA MET A 537 -10.72 -10.90 -15.03
C MET A 537 -11.88 -9.95 -14.74
N ALA A 538 -11.80 -8.72 -15.23
CA ALA A 538 -12.94 -7.81 -15.26
C ALA A 538 -13.61 -7.89 -16.63
N ALA A 539 -14.93 -7.77 -16.72
CA ALA A 539 -15.68 -7.69 -17.97
C ALA A 539 -16.66 -6.52 -17.92
N GLU A 540 -16.72 -5.71 -18.98
CA GLU A 540 -17.66 -4.59 -19.08
C GLU A 540 -19.06 -5.06 -19.49
N ALA A 541 -20.09 -4.27 -19.17
CA ALA A 541 -21.45 -4.57 -19.62
C ALA A 541 -21.52 -4.68 -21.15
N GLY A 542 -22.09 -5.77 -21.66
CA GLY A 542 -22.16 -6.12 -23.07
C GLY A 542 -20.97 -6.92 -23.62
N GLU A 543 -19.88 -7.07 -22.86
CA GLU A 543 -18.71 -7.85 -23.28
C GLU A 543 -19.01 -9.35 -23.25
N SER A 544 -18.72 -10.04 -24.35
CA SER A 544 -18.77 -11.50 -24.41
C SER A 544 -17.49 -12.08 -23.79
N ILE A 545 -17.66 -12.87 -22.74
CA ILE A 545 -16.55 -13.54 -22.03
C ILE A 545 -16.14 -14.80 -22.80
N VAL A 546 -17.13 -15.58 -23.23
CA VAL A 546 -16.94 -16.74 -24.11
C VAL A 546 -17.99 -16.73 -25.20
N ALA A 547 -17.66 -17.26 -26.37
CA ALA A 547 -18.56 -17.40 -27.51
C ALA A 547 -18.98 -18.86 -27.71
N ALA A 548 -20.24 -19.10 -28.08
CA ALA A 548 -20.71 -20.44 -28.45
C ALA A 548 -19.86 -21.01 -29.60
N GLY A 549 -19.49 -22.29 -29.49
CA GLY A 549 -18.63 -22.98 -30.44
C GLY A 549 -17.13 -22.71 -30.27
N ALA A 550 -16.71 -21.83 -29.36
CA ALA A 550 -15.30 -21.64 -29.04
C ALA A 550 -14.72 -22.91 -28.38
N HIS A 551 -13.44 -23.17 -28.66
CA HIS A 551 -12.64 -24.19 -27.99
C HIS A 551 -11.66 -23.48 -27.05
N ASP A 552 -12.13 -23.06 -25.89
CA ASP A 552 -11.32 -22.47 -24.83
C ASP A 552 -11.40 -23.33 -23.56
N ASP A 553 -10.24 -23.68 -23.04
CA ASP A 553 -10.07 -24.59 -21.92
C ASP A 553 -9.97 -23.80 -20.60
N GLU A 554 -11.01 -23.04 -20.29
CA GLU A 554 -11.04 -22.19 -19.08
C GLU A 554 -12.37 -22.32 -18.34
N MET A 555 -12.33 -22.09 -17.03
CA MET A 555 -13.50 -21.99 -16.17
C MET A 555 -13.58 -20.62 -15.54
N TYR A 556 -14.80 -20.12 -15.37
CA TYR A 556 -15.05 -18.77 -14.89
C TYR A 556 -15.98 -18.80 -13.69
N PHE A 557 -15.61 -18.07 -12.64
CA PHE A 557 -16.38 -17.93 -11.40
C PHE A 557 -16.79 -16.49 -11.25
N VAL A 558 -18.09 -16.25 -11.08
CA VAL A 558 -18.66 -14.91 -10.97
C VAL A 558 -18.48 -14.43 -9.54
N CYS A 559 -17.50 -13.55 -9.32
CA CYS A 559 -17.34 -12.90 -8.02
C CYS A 559 -18.28 -11.72 -7.85
N ARG A 560 -18.65 -11.06 -8.96
CA ARG A 560 -19.56 -9.93 -8.94
C ARG A 560 -20.21 -9.71 -10.30
N GLY A 561 -21.41 -9.15 -10.27
CA GLY A 561 -22.18 -8.75 -11.44
C GLY A 561 -23.11 -9.85 -11.91
N GLU A 562 -23.66 -9.66 -13.10
CA GLU A 562 -24.62 -10.56 -13.73
C GLU A 562 -24.21 -10.81 -15.18
N LEU A 563 -24.26 -12.07 -15.58
CA LEU A 563 -23.97 -12.53 -16.95
C LEU A 563 -25.22 -13.20 -17.50
N GLU A 564 -25.49 -13.07 -18.79
CA GLU A 564 -26.45 -13.90 -19.50
C GLU A 564 -25.76 -15.01 -20.28
N ALA A 565 -26.35 -16.20 -20.24
CA ALA A 565 -25.98 -17.30 -21.12
C ALA A 565 -26.96 -17.35 -22.31
N ILE A 566 -26.42 -17.38 -23.52
CA ILE A 566 -27.15 -17.32 -24.78
C ILE A 566 -26.79 -18.56 -25.60
N GLY A 567 -27.79 -19.39 -25.92
CA GLY A 567 -27.62 -20.58 -26.74
C GLY A 567 -27.16 -20.26 -28.16
N ALA A 568 -26.66 -21.27 -28.88
CA ALA A 568 -26.21 -21.11 -30.27
C ALA A 568 -27.34 -20.64 -31.22
N ASP A 569 -28.60 -20.89 -30.87
CA ASP A 569 -29.80 -20.44 -31.57
C ASP A 569 -30.24 -19.00 -31.20
N GLY A 570 -29.51 -18.34 -30.30
CA GLY A 570 -29.82 -17.01 -29.79
C GLY A 570 -30.83 -16.99 -28.64
N SER A 571 -31.30 -18.15 -28.17
CA SER A 571 -32.20 -18.23 -27.01
C SER A 571 -31.46 -17.87 -25.71
N ARG A 572 -32.14 -17.21 -24.78
CA ARG A 572 -31.57 -16.89 -23.47
C ARG A 572 -31.73 -18.10 -22.54
N LEU A 573 -30.63 -18.76 -22.22
CA LEU A 573 -30.60 -19.97 -21.39
C LEU A 573 -30.72 -19.64 -19.89
N GLY A 574 -30.25 -18.46 -19.47
CA GLY A 574 -30.32 -18.05 -18.07
C GLY A 574 -29.48 -16.82 -17.73
N VAL A 575 -29.45 -16.51 -16.43
CA VAL A 575 -28.61 -15.45 -15.86
C VAL A 575 -27.74 -16.06 -14.77
N LEU A 576 -26.43 -15.87 -14.88
CA LEU A 576 -25.44 -16.22 -13.87
C LEU A 576 -25.17 -15.00 -12.99
N ARG A 577 -25.15 -15.20 -11.68
CA ARG A 577 -24.96 -14.17 -10.65
C ARG A 577 -23.76 -14.47 -9.76
N GLU A 578 -23.46 -13.52 -8.88
CA GLU A 578 -22.44 -13.65 -7.85
C GLU A 578 -22.53 -15.01 -7.12
N GLY A 579 -21.40 -15.72 -7.12
CA GLY A 579 -21.21 -17.03 -6.52
C GLY A 579 -21.43 -18.21 -7.47
N GLU A 580 -21.98 -17.98 -8.66
CA GLU A 580 -22.14 -19.00 -9.71
C GLU A 580 -20.89 -19.10 -10.61
N PHE A 581 -20.82 -20.15 -11.42
CA PHE A 581 -19.70 -20.41 -12.32
C PHE A 581 -20.16 -21.01 -13.65
N PHE A 582 -19.30 -20.92 -14.67
CA PHE A 582 -19.54 -21.48 -15.99
C PHE A 582 -18.26 -21.96 -16.66
N GLY A 583 -18.44 -22.75 -17.72
CA GLY A 583 -17.36 -23.28 -18.55
C GLY A 583 -16.92 -24.70 -18.20
N GLU A 584 -17.44 -25.26 -17.11
CA GLU A 584 -17.15 -26.60 -16.61
C GLU A 584 -17.42 -27.69 -17.66
N MET A 585 -18.45 -27.54 -18.49
CA MET A 585 -18.79 -28.54 -19.52
C MET A 585 -17.69 -28.66 -20.58
N ALA A 586 -17.13 -27.53 -21.02
CA ALA A 586 -16.09 -27.54 -22.04
C ALA A 586 -14.81 -28.19 -21.49
N VAL A 587 -14.44 -27.85 -20.25
CA VAL A 587 -13.21 -28.35 -19.61
C VAL A 587 -13.34 -29.82 -19.16
N LEU A 588 -14.49 -30.24 -18.63
CA LEU A 588 -14.70 -31.63 -18.16
C LEU A 588 -14.88 -32.63 -19.30
N PHE A 589 -15.55 -32.23 -20.37
CA PHE A 589 -15.95 -33.14 -21.45
C PHE A 589 -15.20 -32.91 -22.77
N ASP A 590 -14.26 -31.95 -22.81
CA ASP A 590 -13.51 -31.57 -24.00
C ASP A 590 -14.43 -31.25 -25.19
N GLN A 591 -15.40 -30.37 -24.94
CA GLN A 591 -16.44 -29.98 -25.91
C GLN A 591 -16.39 -28.48 -26.20
N PRO A 592 -16.82 -28.03 -27.41
CA PRO A 592 -16.99 -26.61 -27.69
C PRO A 592 -17.97 -25.96 -26.70
N ARG A 593 -17.83 -24.65 -26.46
CA ARG A 593 -18.76 -23.89 -25.62
C ARG A 593 -20.20 -24.04 -26.12
N ALA A 594 -21.09 -24.55 -25.27
CA ALA A 594 -22.50 -24.71 -25.61
C ALA A 594 -23.26 -23.38 -25.78
N ALA A 595 -22.77 -22.32 -25.14
CA ALA A 595 -23.41 -21.02 -25.09
C ALA A 595 -22.39 -19.88 -25.13
N THR A 596 -22.84 -18.73 -25.65
CA THR A 596 -22.15 -17.45 -25.47
C THR A 596 -22.50 -16.92 -24.09
N VAL A 597 -21.51 -16.52 -23.30
CA VAL A 597 -21.74 -15.85 -22.01
C VAL A 597 -21.33 -14.40 -22.16
N ARG A 598 -22.27 -13.49 -21.85
CA ARG A 598 -22.11 -12.05 -22.02
C ARG A 598 -22.45 -11.31 -20.73
N ALA A 599 -21.67 -10.32 -20.38
CA ALA A 599 -21.93 -9.48 -19.22
C ALA A 599 -23.18 -8.60 -19.41
N ILE A 600 -24.08 -8.60 -18.43
CA ILE A 600 -25.24 -7.70 -18.35
C ILE A 600 -24.83 -6.43 -17.59
N THR A 601 -24.05 -6.61 -16.53
CA THR A 601 -23.47 -5.54 -15.71
C THR A 601 -21.95 -5.71 -15.68
N PRO A 602 -21.17 -4.68 -15.27
CA PRO A 602 -19.75 -4.87 -15.04
C PRO A 602 -19.49 -6.02 -14.08
N CYS A 603 -18.64 -6.95 -14.48
CA CYS A 603 -18.38 -8.20 -13.78
C CYS A 603 -16.93 -8.32 -13.35
N ASP A 604 -16.72 -8.80 -12.13
CA ASP A 604 -15.43 -9.30 -11.66
C ASP A 604 -15.50 -10.82 -11.61
N LEU A 605 -14.58 -11.48 -12.30
CA LEU A 605 -14.51 -12.92 -12.46
C LEU A 605 -13.17 -13.45 -11.96
N LEU A 606 -13.17 -14.70 -11.50
CA LEU A 606 -11.96 -15.50 -11.37
C LEU A 606 -11.96 -16.54 -12.47
N VAL A 607 -10.86 -16.62 -13.20
CA VAL A 607 -10.65 -17.60 -14.25
C VAL A 607 -9.67 -18.65 -13.78
N LEU A 608 -9.99 -19.90 -14.05
CA LEU A 608 -9.18 -21.06 -13.76
C LEU A 608 -8.86 -21.76 -15.07
N ASP A 609 -7.59 -21.96 -15.34
CA ASP A 609 -7.13 -22.71 -16.50
C ASP A 609 -7.59 -24.18 -16.42
N GLY A 610 -7.93 -24.78 -17.56
CA GLY A 610 -8.49 -26.12 -17.63
C GLY A 610 -7.52 -27.21 -17.17
N ASP A 611 -6.21 -27.06 -17.39
CA ASP A 611 -5.21 -27.98 -16.85
C ASP A 611 -5.13 -27.87 -15.32
N GLU A 612 -5.18 -26.64 -14.77
CA GLU A 612 -5.26 -26.41 -13.33
C GLU A 612 -6.56 -27.01 -12.76
N PHE A 613 -7.69 -26.79 -13.41
CA PHE A 613 -8.97 -27.37 -13.01
C PHE A 613 -8.95 -28.90 -13.01
N ARG A 614 -8.50 -29.53 -14.10
CA ARG A 614 -8.37 -30.99 -14.21
C ARG A 614 -7.45 -31.54 -13.12
N ARG A 615 -6.37 -30.82 -12.78
CA ARG A 615 -5.50 -31.13 -11.63
C ARG A 615 -6.29 -31.10 -10.32
N ILE A 616 -7.02 -30.03 -10.03
CA ILE A 616 -7.81 -29.88 -8.79
C ILE A 616 -8.85 -30.99 -8.65
N VAL A 617 -9.58 -31.29 -9.74
CA VAL A 617 -10.56 -32.38 -9.79
C VAL A 617 -9.91 -33.73 -9.48
N ASN A 618 -8.71 -34.00 -10.01
CA ASN A 618 -7.99 -35.22 -9.70
C ASN A 618 -7.48 -35.28 -8.25
N ASP A 619 -7.10 -34.14 -7.68
CA ASP A 619 -6.49 -34.04 -6.34
C ASP A 619 -7.55 -34.10 -5.24
N PHE A 620 -8.78 -33.68 -5.54
CA PHE A 620 -9.88 -33.57 -4.60
C PHE A 620 -11.16 -34.23 -5.14
N PRO A 621 -11.29 -35.57 -5.03
CA PRO A 621 -12.41 -36.33 -5.61
C PRO A 621 -13.82 -35.87 -5.17
N ALA A 622 -13.95 -35.33 -3.96
CA ALA A 622 -15.22 -34.78 -3.48
C ALA A 622 -15.63 -33.52 -4.26
N VAL A 623 -14.67 -32.65 -4.57
CA VAL A 623 -14.87 -31.44 -5.39
C VAL A 623 -15.18 -31.85 -6.83
N ALA A 624 -14.50 -32.87 -7.35
CA ALA A 624 -14.76 -33.43 -8.68
C ALA A 624 -16.17 -33.98 -8.84
N ALA A 625 -16.68 -34.70 -7.84
CA ALA A 625 -18.02 -35.27 -7.86
C ALA A 625 -19.07 -34.16 -7.99
N GLU A 626 -18.89 -33.05 -7.27
CA GLU A 626 -19.81 -31.92 -7.31
C GLU A 626 -19.76 -31.18 -8.66
N PHE A 627 -18.58 -30.97 -9.24
CA PHE A 627 -18.46 -30.40 -10.59
C PHE A 627 -19.14 -31.29 -11.64
N ARG A 628 -18.97 -32.61 -11.56
CA ARG A 628 -19.65 -33.55 -12.48
C ARG A 628 -21.16 -33.54 -12.31
N ARG A 629 -21.67 -33.53 -11.07
CA ARG A 629 -23.11 -33.46 -10.78
C ARG A 629 -23.74 -32.23 -11.44
N ILE A 630 -23.14 -31.05 -11.25
CA ILE A 630 -23.65 -29.79 -11.83
C ILE A 630 -23.54 -29.82 -13.36
N ALA A 631 -22.44 -30.35 -13.91
CA ALA A 631 -22.26 -30.44 -15.35
C ALA A 631 -23.26 -31.42 -16.00
N GLU A 632 -23.59 -32.54 -15.34
CA GLU A 632 -24.60 -33.50 -15.79
C GLU A 632 -26.02 -32.91 -15.72
N GLU A 633 -26.36 -32.18 -14.66
CA GLU A 633 -27.63 -31.45 -14.55
C GLU A 633 -27.80 -30.45 -15.71
N ARG A 634 -26.77 -29.65 -16.01
CA ARG A 634 -26.78 -28.69 -17.11
C ARG A 634 -26.79 -29.36 -18.49
N ARG A 635 -26.13 -30.51 -18.64
CA ARG A 635 -26.15 -31.30 -19.87
C ARG A 635 -27.51 -31.92 -20.15
N GLY A 636 -28.22 -32.35 -19.10
CA GLY A 636 -29.60 -32.85 -19.22
C GLY A 636 -30.61 -31.77 -19.63
N VAL A 637 -30.39 -30.52 -19.20
CA VAL A 637 -31.25 -29.36 -19.55
C VAL A 637 -31.01 -28.86 -20.98
N ASN A 638 -29.79 -28.97 -21.50
CA ASN A 638 -29.45 -28.57 -22.88
C ASN A 638 -29.59 -29.71 -23.92
N GLY A 639 -30.05 -30.90 -23.49
CA GLY A 639 -30.18 -32.11 -24.30
C GLY A 639 -31.61 -32.44 -24.74
N GLU A 640 -32.59 -31.61 -24.36
CA GLU A 640 -33.96 -31.57 -24.90
C GLU A 640 -34.12 -30.33 -25.78
#